data_AF-A0A7G2EFG3-F1
#
_entry.id   AF-A0A7G2EFG3-F1
#
_cell.length_a   1.000
_cell.length_b   1.000
_cell.length_c   1.000
_cell.angle_alpha   90.00
_cell.angle_beta   90.00
_cell.angle_gamma   90.00
#
_symmetry.space_group_name_H-M   'P 1'
#
loop_
_entity.id
_entity.type
_entity.pdbx_description
1 polymer ?
#
loop_
_entity_poly.entity_id
_entity_poly.type
_entity_poly.pdbx_seq_one_letter_code
_entity_poly.pdbx_strand_id
1 'polypeptide(L)'
;MDWIPCPCWGTNDDENAGEVADRDPVLLVSGIGGSILHSKKKNSKSEIRVWVRIFLANLAFKQSLWSLYNPKTGYTEPLDDNIEVLVPDDDHGLYAIDILDPSWFVKLCHLTEVYHFHDMIEMLVGCGYKKGTTLFGYGYDFRQSNRIDLLILGLKKKLETAYKRSGGRKVTIISHSMGGLMVSCFMYLHPEAFSKYVNKWITIATPFQGAPGCINDSILTGVQFVEGLESFFFVSRWTMHQLLVECPSIYEMMANPDFKWKKQPEIRVWRKKSENDVDTSVELESFGLIESIDLFNDALKNNELSYGGNKIALPFNFAILDWAAKTREILNKAQLPDGVSFYNIYGVSLNTPFDVCYGTETSPIDDLSEICQTMPEYTYVDGDGTVPAESAAAAQFKAVASVGVSGSHRGLLRDERVFELIQQWLGVEPKKAKRKHLRTHKVVDSEVPSSANATTDSVMESIGDDDELRSKTVSLPRRISFTILLLLLLISLSTRVSGSLDKSGRRVIEARTGQDLIWVVQLSDLHFSVHHPERAIDFKNIVGPALALINPSLVLITGDLTDGKSKDMLTMKLNEDEWLEYESVMQDVVKRSGLNKSIFYDLRGNHDNFGVPSVGSSVDFFSKYSINGQMGRKGNVNTITVETSERKHLFVGIDTTMHIGLRGPTNLFGHPTDELLSSLDSHLSQWDNQSAKPVAKISFGHFPLSFTALSHSQKSLKDVFLKHSISAYLCGHLHSRFGKNLKRHHHSGGISLSDNDLFQLNMRQSGAESTSNCSFGALPAAEFWEWEMGDWRKNRAMRIMAIDRGHVSYVDLDFKSKPQKTIILPTFPLDSRFMSTSFARHKYECQHMISSSYDAIRAIVFSHSLVVEVVARVYDSSPGFDNLVMEAPMRKHGGDSSSSGATFFSLPWNYRAFEDPLPDRFWLQIEVTDIKGRLTLSEMRPFSINGLSSKVSWTWSEFLVMGCQWAALYYPILWPALYSLFLVFLIPKCIIIVFKKQYTLKKFIVKKGPITLVLWILQDLCRMPVVWFGYMAYLFYLIFFPWFSGEVFTDSGDRAYMTIMGWVVTSSGADRKHEYIGQPDVMVVVIPHVVFVVIPSVLVVCCLVAEREIYKDHIRTVSGKKEDDHDRGRKKRSQRRSLLFSNRRLFRKSVLLASLALYWKHFKNCWALGRAYEMNVVHFPGYSLVVPLLLLYVICKTHKVP
;
A
#
# COMPACT_ATOMS: atom_id res chain seq x y z
N MET A 1 -33.94 -34.01 -32.88
CA MET A 1 -32.72 -33.25 -33.23
C MET A 1 -32.15 -32.72 -31.95
N ASP A 2 -31.30 -33.55 -31.35
CA ASP A 2 -30.76 -33.37 -30.00
C ASP A 2 -29.66 -32.32 -30.01
N TRP A 3 -29.85 -31.27 -29.21
CA TRP A 3 -28.86 -30.23 -28.96
C TRP A 3 -28.50 -30.20 -27.48
N ILE A 4 -27.27 -30.66 -27.28
CA ILE A 4 -26.36 -30.71 -26.13
C ILE A 4 -26.37 -29.40 -25.31
N PRO A 5 -26.51 -29.45 -23.97
CA PRO A 5 -26.23 -28.31 -23.08
C PRO A 5 -24.75 -28.22 -22.73
N CYS A 6 -24.17 -27.03 -22.87
CA CYS A 6 -22.81 -26.70 -22.42
C CYS A 6 -22.70 -26.55 -20.90
N PRO A 7 -21.50 -26.80 -20.33
CA PRO A 7 -21.36 -27.47 -19.04
C PRO A 7 -21.14 -26.52 -17.86
N CYS A 8 -21.71 -26.94 -16.73
CA CYS A 8 -21.23 -26.59 -15.40
C CYS A 8 -19.83 -27.19 -15.24
N TRP A 9 -18.80 -26.40 -14.95
CA TRP A 9 -17.54 -26.93 -14.43
C TRP A 9 -17.70 -27.27 -12.95
N GLY A 10 -18.43 -28.36 -12.69
CA GLY A 10 -17.99 -29.32 -11.69
C GLY A 10 -17.14 -30.32 -12.44
N THR A 11 -15.88 -30.48 -12.04
CA THR A 11 -15.09 -31.64 -12.45
C THR A 11 -15.78 -32.88 -11.87
N ASN A 12 -16.53 -33.58 -12.72
CA ASN A 12 -16.90 -34.96 -12.48
C ASN A 12 -15.60 -35.78 -12.48
N ASP A 13 -15.02 -36.01 -11.31
CA ASP A 13 -13.96 -36.99 -11.08
C ASP A 13 -14.52 -38.27 -10.43
N ASP A 14 -15.80 -38.56 -10.63
CA ASP A 14 -16.40 -39.87 -10.35
C ASP A 14 -16.28 -40.76 -11.59
N GLU A 15 -15.04 -41.13 -11.97
CA GLU A 15 -14.74 -42.28 -12.83
C GLU A 15 -13.21 -42.54 -12.87
N ASN A 16 -12.62 -42.85 -11.72
CA ASN A 16 -11.35 -43.59 -11.61
C ASN A 16 -11.19 -44.16 -10.19
N ALA A 17 -12.09 -45.07 -9.83
CA ALA A 17 -11.85 -45.99 -8.73
C ALA A 17 -10.79 -47.00 -9.21
N GLY A 18 -9.51 -46.82 -8.82
CA GLY A 18 -8.49 -47.81 -9.15
C GLY A 18 -7.08 -47.55 -8.63
N GLU A 19 -6.57 -46.32 -8.66
CA GLU A 19 -5.19 -46.04 -8.23
C GLU A 19 -5.13 -44.88 -7.24
N VAL A 20 -4.84 -45.24 -5.98
CA VAL A 20 -4.39 -44.30 -4.95
C VAL A 20 -3.15 -43.60 -5.49
N ALA A 21 -3.17 -42.27 -5.60
CA ALA A 21 -1.99 -41.52 -6.02
C ALA A 21 -0.81 -41.88 -5.08
N ASP A 22 0.33 -42.26 -5.64
CA ASP A 22 1.54 -42.67 -4.91
C ASP A 22 2.25 -41.48 -4.24
N ARG A 23 1.52 -40.72 -3.41
CA ARG A 23 2.00 -39.60 -2.59
C ARG A 23 1.53 -39.71 -1.15
N ASP A 24 2.42 -39.43 -0.20
CA ASP A 24 2.05 -39.32 1.22
C ASP A 24 0.97 -38.25 1.39
N PRO A 25 -0.13 -38.55 2.12
CA PRO A 25 -1.24 -37.62 2.28
C PRO A 25 -0.84 -36.36 3.06
N VAL A 26 -1.39 -35.21 2.68
CA VAL A 26 -1.19 -33.91 3.32
C VAL A 26 -2.49 -33.43 3.97
N LEU A 27 -2.39 -32.94 5.21
CA LEU A 27 -3.46 -32.28 5.93
C LEU A 27 -3.09 -30.83 6.24
N LEU A 28 -3.84 -29.88 5.70
CA LEU A 28 -3.67 -28.45 5.95
C LEU A 28 -4.48 -28.02 7.19
N VAL A 29 -3.85 -27.33 8.14
CA VAL A 29 -4.47 -26.86 9.39
C VAL A 29 -4.36 -25.33 9.47
N SER A 30 -5.51 -24.66 9.57
CA SER A 30 -5.58 -23.20 9.55
C SER A 30 -5.26 -22.53 10.89
N GLY A 31 -4.97 -21.23 10.86
CA GLY A 31 -4.74 -20.37 12.02
C GLY A 31 -5.97 -19.58 12.47
N ILE A 32 -5.75 -18.63 13.38
CA ILE A 32 -6.83 -17.78 13.90
C ILE A 32 -7.46 -16.95 12.77
N GLY A 33 -8.80 -16.93 12.72
CA GLY A 33 -9.55 -16.22 11.68
C GLY A 33 -9.48 -16.85 10.28
N GLY A 34 -8.69 -17.92 10.08
CA GLY A 34 -8.45 -18.53 8.77
C GLY A 34 -9.44 -19.64 8.37
N SER A 35 -10.55 -19.80 9.12
CA SER A 35 -11.59 -20.78 8.83
C SER A 35 -12.94 -20.11 8.62
N ILE A 36 -13.71 -20.57 7.63
CA ILE A 36 -15.10 -20.14 7.42
C ILE A 36 -15.98 -20.61 8.60
N LEU A 37 -16.77 -19.71 9.17
CA LEU A 37 -17.81 -20.03 10.17
C LEU A 37 -19.20 -19.79 9.59
N HIS A 38 -20.07 -20.77 9.77
CA HIS A 38 -21.50 -20.71 9.51
C HIS A 38 -22.27 -20.63 10.82
N SER A 39 -23.38 -19.91 10.80
CA SER A 39 -24.39 -19.94 11.85
C SER A 39 -25.60 -20.73 11.37
N LYS A 40 -26.10 -21.60 12.24
CA LYS A 40 -27.30 -22.40 12.03
C LYS A 40 -28.24 -22.21 13.21
N LYS A 41 -29.53 -22.03 12.94
CA LYS A 41 -30.53 -22.08 14.02
C LYS A 41 -30.88 -23.53 14.31
N LYS A 42 -30.93 -23.94 15.58
CA LYS A 42 -31.22 -25.33 16.01
C LYS A 42 -32.46 -25.94 15.33
N ASN A 43 -33.50 -25.12 15.09
CA ASN A 43 -34.75 -25.54 14.46
C ASN A 43 -34.83 -25.34 12.93
N SER A 44 -33.74 -24.92 12.28
CA SER A 44 -33.69 -24.66 10.83
C SER A 44 -32.63 -25.51 10.14
N LYS A 45 -32.90 -25.91 8.91
CA LYS A 45 -31.90 -26.53 8.02
C LYS A 45 -31.05 -25.51 7.27
N SER A 46 -31.34 -24.21 7.39
CA SER A 46 -30.63 -23.15 6.69
C SER A 46 -29.38 -22.71 7.47
N GLU A 47 -28.23 -22.76 6.82
CA GLU A 47 -26.97 -22.22 7.33
C GLU A 47 -26.67 -20.88 6.66
N ILE A 48 -26.05 -19.97 7.41
CA ILE A 48 -25.65 -18.65 6.92
C ILE A 48 -24.18 -18.44 7.25
N ARG A 49 -23.36 -18.08 6.25
CA ARG A 49 -21.97 -17.69 6.50
C ARG A 49 -21.93 -16.39 7.31
N VAL A 50 -21.23 -16.45 8.44
CA VAL A 50 -21.05 -15.33 9.38
C VAL A 50 -19.60 -14.85 9.42
N TRP A 51 -18.63 -15.70 9.04
CA TRP A 51 -17.22 -15.35 8.90
C TRP A 51 -16.57 -16.22 7.81
N VAL A 52 -15.70 -15.72 6.92
CA VAL A 52 -15.50 -14.30 6.59
C VAL A 52 -16.62 -13.86 5.63
N ARG A 53 -17.06 -12.62 5.78
CA ARG A 53 -18.14 -12.04 4.97
C ARG A 53 -17.90 -10.55 4.78
N ILE A 54 -18.09 -10.06 3.56
CA ILE A 54 -18.03 -8.64 3.22
C ILE A 54 -19.40 -7.96 3.40
N PHE A 55 -20.46 -8.46 2.78
CA PHE A 55 -21.76 -7.77 2.83
C PHE A 55 -22.47 -7.95 4.18
N LEU A 56 -22.83 -6.87 4.87
CA LEU A 56 -23.47 -6.92 6.21
C LEU A 56 -22.63 -7.65 7.26
N ALA A 57 -21.30 -7.64 7.11
CA ALA A 57 -20.35 -8.31 8.00
C ALA A 57 -20.64 -8.04 9.48
N ASN A 58 -20.65 -6.76 9.88
CA ASN A 58 -20.95 -6.34 11.25
C ASN A 58 -22.30 -6.84 11.76
N LEU A 59 -23.37 -6.78 10.95
CA LEU A 59 -24.69 -7.18 11.42
C LEU A 59 -24.78 -8.68 11.66
N ALA A 60 -24.30 -9.49 10.70
CA ALA A 60 -24.31 -10.96 10.82
C ALA A 60 -23.40 -11.42 11.97
N PHE A 61 -22.25 -10.78 12.12
CA PHE A 61 -21.31 -11.06 13.19
C PHE A 61 -21.92 -10.78 14.57
N LYS A 62 -22.51 -9.59 14.78
CA LYS A 62 -23.18 -9.23 16.04
C LYS A 62 -24.32 -10.17 16.41
N GLN A 63 -25.11 -10.60 15.42
CA GLN A 63 -26.28 -11.43 15.67
C GLN A 63 -25.92 -12.87 16.03
N SER A 64 -24.81 -13.39 15.52
CA SER A 64 -24.55 -14.84 15.51
C SER A 64 -23.20 -15.28 16.06
N LEU A 65 -22.22 -14.38 16.18
CA LEU A 65 -20.86 -14.73 16.65
C LEU A 65 -20.49 -14.12 17.99
N TRP A 66 -21.15 -13.06 18.46
CA TRP A 66 -20.96 -12.60 19.84
C TRP A 66 -21.30 -13.72 20.83
N SER A 67 -20.36 -13.96 21.73
CA SER A 67 -20.31 -15.14 22.58
C SER A 67 -19.79 -14.80 23.96
N LEU A 68 -20.11 -15.64 24.94
CA LEU A 68 -19.56 -15.61 26.29
C LEU A 68 -18.82 -16.91 26.56
N TYR A 69 -17.71 -16.84 27.27
CA TYR A 69 -17.03 -18.01 27.78
C TYR A 69 -17.80 -18.58 28.97
N ASN A 70 -17.97 -19.90 28.97
CA ASN A 70 -18.61 -20.63 30.05
C ASN A 70 -17.55 -21.44 30.83
N PRO A 71 -17.16 -20.99 32.04
CA PRO A 71 -16.11 -21.64 32.82
C PRO A 71 -16.42 -23.10 33.22
N LYS A 72 -17.70 -23.49 33.24
CA LYS A 72 -18.09 -24.87 33.59
C LYS A 72 -17.85 -25.83 32.44
N THR A 73 -18.09 -25.39 31.21
CA THR A 73 -17.94 -26.23 30.02
C THR A 73 -16.58 -26.03 29.35
N GLY A 74 -15.95 -24.88 29.54
CA GLY A 74 -14.72 -24.47 28.86
C GLY A 74 -14.95 -23.96 27.45
N TYR A 75 -16.21 -23.78 27.01
CA TYR A 75 -16.57 -23.36 25.66
C TYR A 75 -16.94 -21.88 25.60
N THR A 76 -16.67 -21.27 24.45
CA THR A 76 -17.18 -19.95 24.06
C THR A 76 -18.49 -20.13 23.32
N GLU A 77 -19.60 -19.79 23.97
CA GLU A 77 -20.97 -20.10 23.55
C GLU A 77 -21.67 -18.84 22.99
N PRO A 78 -22.38 -18.90 21.84
CA PRO A 78 -23.13 -17.76 21.30
C PRO A 78 -24.16 -17.19 22.29
N LEU A 79 -24.38 -15.88 22.26
CA LEU A 79 -25.36 -15.20 23.12
C LEU A 79 -26.82 -15.64 22.89
N ASP A 80 -27.15 -16.12 21.69
CA ASP A 80 -28.47 -16.70 21.40
C ASP A 80 -28.38 -18.22 21.47
N ASP A 81 -28.99 -18.81 22.49
CA ASP A 81 -29.04 -20.26 22.71
C ASP A 81 -29.64 -21.05 21.53
N ASN A 82 -30.37 -20.40 20.62
CA ASN A 82 -30.91 -21.04 19.42
C ASN A 82 -29.90 -21.14 18.28
N ILE A 83 -28.73 -20.52 18.41
CA ILE A 83 -27.69 -20.48 17.39
C ILE A 83 -26.61 -21.53 17.70
N GLU A 84 -26.22 -22.24 16.66
CA GLU A 84 -25.09 -23.15 16.62
C GLU A 84 -24.09 -22.61 15.60
N VAL A 85 -22.80 -22.55 15.98
CA VAL A 85 -21.72 -22.15 15.08
C VAL A 85 -21.06 -23.41 14.54
N LEU A 86 -20.95 -23.50 13.23
CA LEU A 86 -20.46 -24.67 12.50
C LEU A 86 -19.34 -24.27 11.55
N VAL A 87 -18.42 -25.19 11.32
CA VAL A 87 -17.38 -25.07 10.30
C VAL A 87 -17.72 -26.02 9.16
N PRO A 88 -17.76 -25.56 7.90
CA PRO A 88 -18.11 -26.43 6.79
C PRO A 88 -17.03 -27.49 6.56
N ASP A 89 -17.44 -28.75 6.35
CA ASP A 89 -16.53 -29.87 6.01
C ASP A 89 -16.56 -30.20 4.49
N ASP A 90 -17.17 -29.31 3.69
CA ASP A 90 -17.21 -29.40 2.23
C ASP A 90 -15.80 -29.49 1.62
N ASP A 91 -15.70 -30.13 0.46
CA ASP A 91 -14.42 -30.39 -0.24
C ASP A 91 -13.37 -31.02 0.70
N HIS A 92 -13.81 -31.97 1.53
CA HIS A 92 -12.98 -32.63 2.53
C HIS A 92 -12.29 -31.65 3.49
N GLY A 93 -12.99 -30.57 3.86
CA GLY A 93 -12.53 -29.51 4.76
C GLY A 93 -11.61 -28.48 4.12
N LEU A 94 -11.28 -28.63 2.82
CA LEU A 94 -10.50 -27.63 2.09
C LEU A 94 -11.32 -26.35 1.84
N TYR A 95 -12.63 -26.47 1.61
CA TYR A 95 -13.50 -25.31 1.38
C TYR A 95 -13.45 -24.31 2.54
N ALA A 96 -13.33 -24.79 3.78
CA ALA A 96 -13.29 -23.92 4.95
C ALA A 96 -12.04 -23.03 5.03
N ILE A 97 -10.96 -23.40 4.35
CA ILE A 97 -9.63 -22.77 4.48
C ILE A 97 -9.06 -22.26 3.16
N ASP A 98 -9.79 -22.44 2.05
CA ASP A 98 -9.39 -22.08 0.68
C ASP A 98 -9.53 -20.55 0.44
N ILE A 99 -10.74 -20.09 0.07
CA ILE A 99 -11.10 -18.68 -0.08
C ILE A 99 -12.14 -18.34 0.99
N LEU A 100 -11.78 -17.49 1.96
CA LEU A 100 -12.59 -17.24 3.16
C LEU A 100 -13.91 -16.49 2.89
N ASP A 101 -13.99 -15.70 1.82
CA ASP A 101 -15.25 -15.17 1.29
C ASP A 101 -15.42 -15.57 -0.20
N PRO A 102 -16.02 -16.74 -0.50
CA PRO A 102 -16.18 -17.23 -1.86
C PRO A 102 -17.35 -16.57 -2.61
N SER A 103 -17.72 -15.33 -2.26
CA SER A 103 -18.78 -14.59 -2.96
C SER A 103 -18.41 -14.31 -4.42
N TRP A 104 -19.41 -14.32 -5.30
CA TRP A 104 -19.21 -14.11 -6.74
C TRP A 104 -18.50 -12.78 -7.04
N PHE A 105 -18.73 -11.76 -6.21
CA PHE A 105 -18.08 -10.46 -6.30
C PHE A 105 -16.58 -10.54 -6.00
N VAL A 106 -16.18 -11.24 -4.93
CA VAL A 106 -14.76 -11.48 -4.59
C VAL A 106 -14.03 -12.20 -5.73
N LYS A 107 -14.66 -13.25 -6.28
CA LYS A 107 -14.07 -14.03 -7.38
C LYS A 107 -13.96 -13.22 -8.67
N LEU A 108 -14.94 -12.37 -8.96
CA LEU A 108 -14.92 -11.49 -10.14
C LEU A 108 -13.89 -10.37 -10.02
N CYS A 109 -13.75 -9.80 -8.82
CA CYS A 109 -12.83 -8.70 -8.54
C CYS A 109 -11.43 -9.17 -8.09
N HIS A 110 -11.18 -10.48 -8.04
CA HIS A 110 -9.93 -11.09 -7.55
C HIS A 110 -9.40 -10.46 -6.25
N LEU A 111 -10.27 -10.31 -5.24
CA LEU A 111 -9.86 -9.77 -3.94
C LEU A 111 -8.99 -10.79 -3.18
N THR A 112 -7.69 -10.78 -3.45
CA THR A 112 -6.70 -11.72 -2.88
C THR A 112 -6.61 -11.66 -1.36
N GLU A 113 -7.09 -10.58 -0.73
CA GLU A 113 -7.07 -10.40 0.74
C GLU A 113 -7.91 -11.43 1.51
N VAL A 114 -8.85 -12.11 0.85
CA VAL A 114 -9.64 -13.20 1.45
C VAL A 114 -9.19 -14.59 1.01
N TYR A 115 -8.12 -14.69 0.22
CA TYR A 115 -7.50 -15.97 -0.13
C TYR A 115 -6.63 -16.41 1.04
N HIS A 116 -6.72 -17.68 1.44
CA HIS A 116 -5.97 -18.20 2.58
C HIS A 116 -5.03 -19.33 2.17
N PHE A 117 -5.50 -20.58 2.03
CA PHE A 117 -4.69 -21.68 1.48
C PHE A 117 -4.82 -21.87 -0.03
N HIS A 118 -5.59 -21.02 -0.73
CA HIS A 118 -5.91 -21.20 -2.15
C HIS A 118 -4.70 -21.52 -3.03
N ASP A 119 -3.68 -20.67 -3.00
CA ASP A 119 -2.50 -20.81 -3.85
C ASP A 119 -1.69 -22.07 -3.49
N MET A 120 -1.64 -22.43 -2.20
CA MET A 120 -0.98 -23.66 -1.74
C MET A 120 -1.75 -24.92 -2.16
N ILE A 121 -3.09 -24.88 -2.11
CA ILE A 121 -3.95 -25.98 -2.57
C ILE A 121 -3.73 -26.19 -4.08
N GLU A 122 -3.75 -25.13 -4.88
CA GLU A 122 -3.47 -25.19 -6.32
C GLU A 122 -2.06 -25.71 -6.60
N MET A 123 -1.05 -25.25 -5.85
CA MET A 123 0.32 -25.75 -5.96
C MET A 123 0.40 -27.26 -5.68
N LEU A 124 -0.20 -27.75 -4.58
CA LEU A 124 -0.19 -29.17 -4.23
C LEU A 124 -0.95 -30.01 -5.27
N VAL A 125 -2.09 -29.53 -5.76
CA VAL A 125 -2.82 -30.18 -6.86
C VAL A 125 -1.95 -30.25 -8.12
N GLY A 126 -1.22 -29.18 -8.45
CA GLY A 126 -0.23 -29.16 -9.54
C GLY A 126 0.93 -30.15 -9.38
N CYS A 127 1.32 -30.47 -8.13
CA CYS A 127 2.28 -31.52 -7.79
C CYS A 127 1.68 -32.95 -7.84
N GLY A 128 0.39 -33.08 -8.16
CA GLY A 128 -0.30 -34.35 -8.33
C GLY A 128 -1.04 -34.85 -7.08
N TYR A 129 -1.23 -34.00 -6.06
CA TYR A 129 -2.13 -34.30 -4.96
C TYR A 129 -3.59 -34.28 -5.41
N LYS A 130 -4.42 -35.16 -4.82
CA LYS A 130 -5.83 -35.31 -5.16
C LYS A 130 -6.68 -35.03 -3.91
N LYS A 131 -7.59 -34.06 -4.01
CA LYS A 131 -8.54 -33.72 -2.94
C LYS A 131 -9.31 -34.96 -2.49
N GLY A 132 -9.47 -35.16 -1.18
CA GLY A 132 -10.22 -36.27 -0.61
C GLY A 132 -9.54 -37.64 -0.61
N THR A 133 -8.37 -37.77 -1.25
CA THR A 133 -7.57 -39.01 -1.26
C THR A 133 -6.17 -38.79 -0.67
N THR A 134 -5.44 -37.78 -1.16
CA THR A 134 -4.11 -37.40 -0.65
C THR A 134 -4.03 -35.96 -0.15
N LEU A 135 -5.04 -35.11 -0.37
CA LEU A 135 -5.08 -33.74 0.14
C LEU A 135 -6.37 -33.47 0.92
N PHE A 136 -6.20 -32.94 2.13
CA PHE A 136 -7.29 -32.67 3.08
C PHE A 136 -7.08 -31.32 3.76
N GLY A 137 -8.18 -30.68 4.18
CA GLY A 137 -8.15 -29.44 4.97
C GLY A 137 -8.83 -29.62 6.31
N TYR A 138 -8.38 -28.90 7.32
CA TYR A 138 -8.99 -28.84 8.63
C TYR A 138 -9.12 -27.38 9.09
N GLY A 139 -10.29 -26.81 8.79
CA GLY A 139 -10.77 -25.59 9.44
C GLY A 139 -11.49 -25.95 10.75
N TYR A 140 -11.44 -25.04 11.72
CA TYR A 140 -12.06 -25.22 13.03
C TYR A 140 -12.55 -23.88 13.62
N ASP A 141 -13.34 -23.95 14.69
CA ASP A 141 -13.81 -22.75 15.38
C ASP A 141 -12.65 -22.13 16.17
N PHE A 142 -11.97 -21.19 15.54
CA PHE A 142 -10.78 -20.51 16.07
C PHE A 142 -11.04 -19.67 17.32
N ARG A 143 -12.30 -19.50 17.74
CA ARG A 143 -12.66 -18.81 18.99
C ARG A 143 -12.37 -19.67 20.22
N GLN A 144 -12.41 -20.99 20.06
CA GLN A 144 -12.26 -21.95 21.15
C GLN A 144 -10.80 -22.15 21.53
N SER A 145 -10.56 -22.71 22.73
CA SER A 145 -9.20 -23.04 23.20
C SER A 145 -8.57 -24.13 22.33
N ASN A 146 -7.27 -24.05 22.07
CA ASN A 146 -6.51 -24.99 21.25
C ASN A 146 -6.53 -26.43 21.79
N ARG A 147 -6.84 -26.62 23.08
CA ARG A 147 -6.93 -27.93 23.74
C ARG A 147 -8.36 -28.42 24.01
N ILE A 148 -9.38 -27.74 23.49
CA ILE A 148 -10.78 -28.15 23.74
C ILE A 148 -11.10 -29.45 22.99
N ASP A 149 -11.86 -30.34 23.61
CA ASP A 149 -12.17 -31.67 23.06
C ASP A 149 -12.74 -31.62 21.65
N LEU A 150 -13.62 -30.65 21.35
CA LEU A 150 -14.23 -30.52 20.02
C LEU A 150 -13.19 -30.35 18.90
N LEU A 151 -12.15 -29.53 19.14
CA LEU A 151 -11.08 -29.28 18.16
C LEU A 151 -10.11 -30.47 18.11
N ILE A 152 -9.65 -30.93 19.27
CA ILE A 152 -8.66 -32.02 19.39
C ILE A 152 -9.19 -33.34 18.82
N LEU A 153 -10.43 -33.73 19.16
CA LEU A 153 -11.07 -34.93 18.63
C LEU A 153 -11.46 -34.77 17.16
N GLY A 154 -11.80 -33.54 16.73
CA GLY A 154 -12.03 -33.22 15.32
C GLY A 154 -10.79 -33.46 14.46
N LEU A 155 -9.63 -32.95 14.90
CA LEU A 155 -8.34 -33.17 14.24
C LEU A 155 -7.97 -34.66 14.22
N LYS A 156 -8.17 -35.38 15.34
CA LYS A 156 -7.98 -36.83 15.41
C LYS A 156 -8.79 -37.56 14.33
N LYS A 157 -10.08 -37.26 14.25
CA LYS A 157 -10.99 -37.87 13.27
C LYS A 157 -10.57 -37.55 11.83
N LYS A 158 -10.06 -36.33 11.58
CA LYS A 158 -9.58 -35.93 10.25
C LYS A 158 -8.31 -36.69 9.85
N LEU A 159 -7.35 -36.82 10.77
CA LEU A 159 -6.15 -37.64 10.57
C LEU A 159 -6.47 -39.12 10.33
N GLU A 160 -7.38 -39.69 11.11
CA GLU A 160 -7.86 -41.06 10.90
C GLU A 160 -8.51 -41.25 9.52
N THR A 161 -9.28 -40.26 9.07
CA THR A 161 -9.92 -40.27 7.76
C THR A 161 -8.88 -40.18 6.64
N ALA A 162 -7.93 -39.25 6.75
CA ALA A 162 -6.85 -39.10 5.78
C ALA A 162 -5.99 -40.38 5.68
N TYR A 163 -5.62 -40.97 6.81
CA TYR A 163 -4.87 -42.23 6.89
C TYR A 163 -5.62 -43.41 6.24
N LYS A 164 -6.93 -43.54 6.48
CA LYS A 164 -7.74 -44.61 5.87
C LYS A 164 -7.89 -44.41 4.37
N ARG A 165 -8.17 -43.18 3.93
CA ARG A 165 -8.38 -42.83 2.51
C ARG A 165 -7.10 -42.91 1.70
N SER A 166 -5.94 -42.73 2.32
CA SER A 166 -4.62 -42.81 1.68
C SER A 166 -4.05 -44.22 1.56
N GLY A 167 -4.81 -45.26 1.95
CA GLY A 167 -4.34 -46.65 1.93
C GLY A 167 -3.48 -47.04 3.14
N GLY A 168 -3.63 -46.35 4.27
CA GLY A 168 -2.85 -46.62 5.50
C GLY A 168 -1.49 -45.93 5.55
N ARG A 169 -1.28 -44.88 4.75
CA ARG A 169 -0.06 -44.07 4.79
C ARG A 169 -0.16 -42.97 5.83
N LYS A 170 0.93 -42.75 6.57
CA LYS A 170 1.05 -41.66 7.54
C LYS A 170 0.95 -40.30 6.83
N VAL A 171 0.37 -39.33 7.53
CA VAL A 171 -0.02 -38.02 7.05
C VAL A 171 1.03 -36.97 7.39
N THR A 172 1.35 -36.10 6.43
CA THR A 172 2.11 -34.87 6.66
C THR A 172 1.15 -33.75 7.04
N ILE A 173 1.35 -33.14 8.21
CA ILE A 173 0.59 -31.97 8.65
C ILE A 173 1.30 -30.70 8.18
N ILE A 174 0.58 -29.79 7.54
CA ILE A 174 1.04 -28.42 7.28
C ILE A 174 0.13 -27.46 8.05
N SER A 175 0.66 -26.80 9.07
CA SER A 175 -0.10 -25.86 9.91
C SER A 175 0.34 -24.42 9.73
N HIS A 176 -0.60 -23.48 9.83
CA HIS A 176 -0.31 -22.04 9.81
C HIS A 176 -0.67 -21.38 11.14
N SER A 177 0.18 -20.47 11.61
CA SER A 177 -0.10 -19.59 12.75
C SER A 177 -0.54 -20.38 13.99
N MET A 178 -1.66 -19.99 14.62
CA MET A 178 -2.28 -20.67 15.77
C MET A 178 -2.55 -22.17 15.54
N GLY A 179 -2.73 -22.61 14.28
CA GLY A 179 -2.89 -24.03 13.96
C GLY A 179 -1.70 -24.88 14.42
N GLY A 180 -0.48 -24.31 14.46
CA GLY A 180 0.68 -25.00 15.00
C GLY A 180 0.64 -25.18 16.54
N LEU A 181 0.00 -24.24 17.26
CA LEU A 181 -0.25 -24.40 18.70
C LEU A 181 -1.28 -25.49 18.95
N MET A 182 -2.35 -25.54 18.15
CA MET A 182 -3.35 -26.61 18.20
C MET A 182 -2.71 -27.99 17.95
N VAL A 183 -1.84 -28.11 16.95
CA VAL A 183 -1.11 -29.36 16.67
C VAL A 183 -0.20 -29.74 17.84
N SER A 184 0.44 -28.77 18.49
CA SER A 184 1.27 -28.98 19.69
C SER A 184 0.44 -29.51 20.88
N CYS A 185 -0.76 -28.95 21.12
CA CYS A 185 -1.69 -29.46 22.13
C CYS A 185 -2.16 -30.89 21.79
N PHE A 186 -2.51 -31.15 20.54
CA PHE A 186 -2.93 -32.48 20.08
C PHE A 186 -1.83 -33.53 20.28
N MET A 187 -0.58 -33.17 19.99
CA MET A 187 0.58 -34.03 20.17
C MET A 187 0.78 -34.43 21.64
N TYR A 188 0.62 -33.49 22.59
CA TYR A 188 0.73 -33.79 24.02
C TYR A 188 -0.44 -34.62 24.55
N LEU A 189 -1.67 -34.30 24.12
CA LEU A 189 -2.89 -34.96 24.62
C LEU A 189 -3.13 -36.34 24.01
N HIS A 190 -2.68 -36.57 22.78
CA HIS A 190 -2.87 -37.82 22.06
C HIS A 190 -1.57 -38.31 21.36
N PRO A 191 -0.49 -38.54 22.11
CA PRO A 191 0.82 -38.88 21.55
C PRO A 191 0.79 -40.19 20.74
N GLU A 192 0.03 -41.19 21.19
CA GLU A 192 -0.14 -42.46 20.47
C GLU A 192 -0.83 -42.27 19.11
N ALA A 193 -1.88 -41.43 19.05
CA ALA A 193 -2.57 -41.15 17.81
C ALA A 193 -1.69 -40.33 16.87
N PHE A 194 -0.95 -39.35 17.39
CA PHE A 194 -0.01 -38.55 16.61
C PHE A 194 1.08 -39.43 15.98
N SER A 195 1.75 -40.26 16.79
CA SER A 195 2.79 -41.18 16.31
C SER A 195 2.26 -42.21 15.29
N LYS A 196 1.03 -42.70 15.50
CA LYS A 196 0.37 -43.63 14.59
C LYS A 196 0.04 -43.01 13.23
N TYR A 197 -0.50 -41.79 13.21
CA TYR A 197 -1.05 -41.20 11.99
C TYR A 197 -0.14 -40.19 11.29
N VAL A 198 0.86 -39.61 11.94
CA VAL A 198 1.67 -38.50 11.42
C VAL A 198 3.10 -38.95 11.14
N ASN A 199 3.67 -38.57 9.99
CA ASN A 199 5.09 -38.79 9.67
C ASN A 199 5.93 -37.51 9.63
N LYS A 200 5.35 -36.39 9.20
CA LYS A 200 6.00 -35.09 9.10
C LYS A 200 5.07 -34.00 9.59
N TRP A 201 5.63 -32.98 10.22
CA TRP A 201 4.93 -31.76 10.57
C TRP A 201 5.73 -30.56 10.07
N ILE A 202 5.12 -29.80 9.17
CA ILE A 202 5.63 -28.53 8.66
C ILE A 202 4.76 -27.43 9.27
N THR A 203 5.38 -26.44 9.90
CA THR A 203 4.64 -25.31 10.47
C THR A 203 5.10 -24.00 9.86
N ILE A 204 4.16 -23.07 9.68
CA ILE A 204 4.36 -21.78 9.02
C ILE A 204 3.90 -20.68 9.98
N ALA A 205 4.81 -19.81 10.38
CA ALA A 205 4.56 -18.62 11.19
C ALA A 205 3.85 -18.89 12.53
N THR A 206 4.17 -20.00 13.21
CA THR A 206 3.52 -20.35 14.48
C THR A 206 4.04 -19.53 15.64
N PRO A 207 3.19 -18.84 16.41
CA PRO A 207 3.61 -18.05 17.57
C PRO A 207 3.88 -18.93 18.80
N PHE A 208 4.95 -19.73 18.78
CA PHE A 208 5.26 -20.67 19.87
C PHE A 208 5.33 -19.99 21.24
N GLN A 209 5.92 -18.80 21.31
CA GLN A 209 6.04 -18.02 22.55
C GLN A 209 4.99 -16.90 22.67
N GLY A 210 4.05 -16.80 21.73
CA GLY A 210 3.02 -15.76 21.68
C GLY A 210 3.37 -14.58 20.78
N ALA A 211 2.44 -13.64 20.64
CA ALA A 211 2.54 -12.46 19.79
C ALA A 211 2.11 -11.19 20.55
N PRO A 212 2.97 -10.65 21.45
CA PRO A 212 2.58 -9.67 22.46
C PRO A 212 1.89 -8.43 21.90
N GLY A 213 2.48 -7.76 20.92
CA GLY A 213 1.93 -6.49 20.41
C GLY A 213 0.53 -6.63 19.83
N CYS A 214 0.31 -7.61 18.94
CA CYS A 214 -0.99 -7.83 18.33
C CYS A 214 -2.03 -8.39 19.32
N ILE A 215 -1.63 -9.26 20.24
CA ILE A 215 -2.57 -9.92 21.17
C ILE A 215 -2.99 -8.98 22.31
N ASN A 216 -2.05 -8.24 22.91
CA ASN A 216 -2.37 -7.29 23.98
C ASN A 216 -3.35 -6.22 23.47
N ASP A 217 -3.12 -5.72 22.25
CA ASP A 217 -4.00 -4.75 21.64
C ASP A 217 -5.36 -5.33 21.21
N SER A 218 -5.39 -6.58 20.77
CA SER A 218 -6.63 -7.29 20.47
C SER A 218 -7.54 -7.43 21.69
N ILE A 219 -6.97 -7.59 22.89
CA ILE A 219 -7.69 -7.64 24.16
C ILE A 219 -8.18 -6.25 24.57
N LEU A 220 -7.36 -5.20 24.41
CA LEU A 220 -7.68 -3.85 24.91
C LEU A 220 -8.59 -3.04 23.98
N THR A 221 -8.34 -3.06 22.67
CA THR A 221 -9.07 -2.19 21.72
C THR A 221 -9.62 -2.94 20.51
N GLY A 222 -9.25 -4.20 20.33
CA GLY A 222 -9.71 -5.09 19.26
C GLY A 222 -8.79 -5.10 18.04
N VAL A 223 -9.21 -5.78 16.99
CA VAL A 223 -8.45 -5.89 15.74
C VAL A 223 -9.29 -5.41 14.55
N GLN A 224 -8.61 -4.79 13.58
CA GLN A 224 -9.22 -4.35 12.34
C GLN A 224 -8.31 -4.75 11.18
N PHE A 225 -8.88 -5.47 10.21
CA PHE A 225 -8.12 -6.06 9.11
C PHE A 225 -7.97 -5.13 7.89
N VAL A 226 -8.77 -4.06 7.81
CA VAL A 226 -8.80 -3.13 6.68
C VAL A 226 -9.03 -1.70 7.17
N GLU A 227 -8.23 -0.74 6.70
CA GLU A 227 -8.35 0.69 7.03
C GLU A 227 -9.06 1.49 5.94
N GLY A 228 -9.53 2.71 6.26
CA GLY A 228 -10.17 3.60 5.29
C GLY A 228 -11.63 3.25 4.95
N LEU A 229 -12.11 3.64 3.77
CA LEU A 229 -13.52 3.46 3.35
C LEU A 229 -13.94 1.99 3.23
N GLU A 230 -12.98 1.09 3.02
CA GLU A 230 -13.22 -0.35 2.88
C GLU A 230 -13.58 -0.99 4.23
N SER A 231 -13.13 -0.42 5.34
CA SER A 231 -13.47 -0.87 6.70
C SER A 231 -14.98 -0.93 6.98
N PHE A 232 -15.79 -0.11 6.29
CA PHE A 232 -17.25 -0.14 6.39
C PHE A 232 -17.86 -1.47 5.92
N PHE A 233 -17.16 -2.21 5.07
CA PHE A 233 -17.58 -3.51 4.55
C PHE A 233 -17.03 -4.68 5.36
N PHE A 234 -16.22 -4.46 6.39
CA PHE A 234 -15.68 -5.52 7.26
C PHE A 234 -16.21 -5.39 8.69
N VAL A 235 -15.85 -6.36 9.55
CA VAL A 235 -16.18 -6.29 10.98
C VAL A 235 -15.39 -5.13 11.59
N SER A 236 -16.08 -4.22 12.27
CA SER A 236 -15.47 -3.05 12.91
C SER A 236 -14.58 -3.49 14.07
N ARG A 237 -13.51 -2.74 14.36
CA ARG A 237 -12.61 -2.98 15.50
C ARG A 237 -13.35 -3.25 16.81
N TRP A 238 -14.29 -2.38 17.18
CA TRP A 238 -15.08 -2.53 18.41
C TRP A 238 -15.96 -3.80 18.43
N THR A 239 -16.60 -4.13 17.31
CA THR A 239 -17.42 -5.37 17.23
C THR A 239 -16.54 -6.62 17.39
N MET A 240 -15.31 -6.58 16.87
CA MET A 240 -14.34 -7.65 17.04
C MET A 240 -13.82 -7.72 18.49
N HIS A 241 -13.45 -6.58 19.09
CA HIS A 241 -13.06 -6.48 20.51
C HIS A 241 -14.04 -7.21 21.43
N GLN A 242 -15.33 -6.93 21.30
CA GLN A 242 -16.38 -7.54 22.12
C GLN A 242 -16.47 -9.08 21.98
N LEU A 243 -15.97 -9.65 20.88
CA LEU A 243 -15.83 -11.11 20.75
C LEU A 243 -14.51 -11.59 21.38
N LEU A 244 -13.40 -10.92 21.08
CA LEU A 244 -12.06 -11.39 21.42
C LEU A 244 -11.80 -11.46 22.93
N VAL A 245 -12.40 -10.56 23.72
CA VAL A 245 -12.31 -10.56 25.19
C VAL A 245 -12.79 -11.88 25.80
N GLU A 246 -13.72 -12.57 25.14
CA GLU A 246 -14.33 -13.83 25.58
C GLU A 246 -13.80 -15.07 24.82
N CYS A 247 -12.71 -14.93 24.04
CA CYS A 247 -12.15 -16.01 23.24
C CYS A 247 -10.86 -16.59 23.87
N PRO A 248 -10.86 -17.85 24.36
CA PRO A 248 -9.68 -18.49 24.92
C PRO A 248 -8.46 -18.55 24.00
N SER A 249 -8.66 -18.64 22.69
CA SER A 249 -7.58 -18.66 21.71
C SER A 249 -6.69 -17.41 21.76
N ILE A 250 -7.26 -16.24 22.11
CA ILE A 250 -6.50 -14.99 22.23
C ILE A 250 -5.58 -15.02 23.45
N TYR A 251 -6.09 -15.49 24.59
CA TYR A 251 -5.32 -15.60 25.84
C TYR A 251 -4.19 -16.62 25.69
N GLU A 252 -4.41 -17.71 24.95
CA GLU A 252 -3.37 -18.73 24.69
C GLU A 252 -2.21 -18.24 23.81
N MET A 253 -2.40 -17.13 23.09
CA MET A 253 -1.37 -16.49 22.27
C MET A 253 -0.70 -15.28 22.94
N MET A 254 -1.06 -14.99 24.21
CA MET A 254 -0.32 -14.02 25.01
C MET A 254 1.16 -14.43 25.13
N ALA A 255 2.02 -13.42 25.30
CA ALA A 255 3.45 -13.66 25.42
C ALA A 255 3.76 -14.55 26.63
N ASN A 256 4.62 -15.54 26.41
CA ASN A 256 5.01 -16.51 27.42
C ASN A 256 5.91 -15.84 28.48
N PRO A 257 5.50 -15.77 29.76
CA PRO A 257 6.31 -15.17 30.82
C PRO A 257 7.55 -16.02 31.18
N ASP A 258 7.52 -17.33 30.92
CA ASP A 258 8.65 -18.22 31.17
C ASP A 258 9.70 -18.17 30.06
N PHE A 259 9.37 -17.53 28.93
CA PHE A 259 10.29 -17.40 27.81
C PHE A 259 11.27 -16.24 28.03
N LYS A 260 12.55 -16.51 27.76
CA LYS A 260 13.61 -15.49 27.84
C LYS A 260 13.63 -14.65 26.57
N TRP A 261 12.70 -13.70 26.49
CA TRP A 261 12.67 -12.70 25.43
C TRP A 261 13.98 -11.89 25.39
N LYS A 262 14.48 -11.55 24.19
CA LYS A 262 15.67 -10.68 24.06
C LYS A 262 15.46 -9.32 24.74
N LYS A 263 14.23 -8.82 24.63
CA LYS A 263 13.71 -7.66 25.35
C LYS A 263 12.32 -8.05 25.87
N GLN A 264 12.03 -7.77 27.12
CA GLN A 264 10.68 -8.03 27.65
C GLN A 264 9.67 -7.13 26.94
N PRO A 265 8.56 -7.68 26.41
CA PRO A 265 7.50 -6.88 25.81
C PRO A 265 6.71 -6.14 26.91
N GLU A 266 6.34 -4.91 26.62
CA GLU A 266 5.69 -4.01 27.58
C GLU A 266 4.42 -3.38 26.98
N ILE A 267 3.46 -3.03 27.85
CA ILE A 267 2.38 -2.09 27.52
C ILE A 267 2.72 -0.76 28.18
N ARG A 268 2.63 0.34 27.44
CA ARG A 268 2.95 1.68 27.93
C ARG A 268 1.71 2.56 27.89
N VAL A 269 1.52 3.38 28.92
CA VAL A 269 0.35 4.26 29.02
C VAL A 269 0.82 5.62 29.49
N TRP A 270 0.53 6.67 28.70
CA TRP A 270 0.69 8.05 29.15
C TRP A 270 -0.39 8.36 30.18
N ARG A 271 0.00 8.62 31.43
CA ARG A 271 -0.90 8.81 32.58
C ARG A 271 -0.77 10.23 33.12
N LYS A 272 -1.91 10.79 33.49
CA LYS A 272 -1.96 12.08 34.18
C LYS A 272 -1.86 11.84 35.68
N LYS A 273 -0.83 12.37 36.32
CA LYS A 273 -0.71 12.39 37.78
C LYS A 273 -1.07 13.78 38.29
N SER A 274 -1.96 13.81 39.27
CA SER A 274 -2.25 15.01 40.04
C SER A 274 -1.55 14.87 41.39
N GLU A 275 -0.42 15.56 41.56
CA GLU A 275 0.24 15.71 42.86
C GLU A 275 -0.10 17.09 43.41
N ASN A 276 -1.20 17.16 44.15
CA ASN A 276 -1.79 18.38 44.72
C ASN A 276 -2.33 19.36 43.66
N ASP A 277 -3.42 20.07 44.01
CA ASP A 277 -4.31 20.88 43.15
C ASP A 277 -3.68 22.00 42.28
N VAL A 278 -2.36 22.04 42.08
CA VAL A 278 -1.66 23.14 41.41
C VAL A 278 -0.73 22.69 40.26
N ASP A 279 -0.26 21.44 40.21
CA ASP A 279 0.59 20.96 39.11
C ASP A 279 0.15 19.58 38.59
N THR A 280 -0.18 19.52 37.30
CA THR A 280 -0.51 18.26 36.63
C THR A 280 0.73 17.77 35.88
N SER A 281 1.34 16.67 36.32
CA SER A 281 2.45 16.04 35.60
C SER A 281 1.92 14.89 34.73
N VAL A 282 2.55 14.69 33.58
CA VAL A 282 2.24 13.59 32.66
C VAL A 282 3.43 12.64 32.67
N GLU A 283 3.18 11.38 33.00
CA GLU A 283 4.23 10.35 33.10
C GLU A 283 3.87 9.14 32.22
N LEU A 284 4.90 8.52 31.63
CA LEU A 284 4.74 7.28 30.87
C LEU A 284 4.92 6.09 31.82
N GLU A 285 3.83 5.41 32.13
CA GLU A 285 3.85 4.18 32.92
C GLU A 285 4.06 2.97 32.00
N SER A 286 4.92 2.03 32.41
CA SER A 286 5.21 0.79 31.67
C SER A 286 4.77 -0.41 32.51
N PHE A 287 4.04 -1.32 31.87
CA PHE A 287 3.51 -2.55 32.44
C PHE A 287 4.18 -3.72 31.73
N GLY A 288 4.88 -4.57 32.49
CA GLY A 288 5.47 -5.80 31.98
C GLY A 288 4.43 -6.90 31.77
N LEU A 289 4.88 -8.12 31.50
CA LEU A 289 3.99 -9.25 31.21
C LEU A 289 3.02 -9.57 32.35
N ILE A 290 3.48 -9.53 33.60
CA ILE A 290 2.64 -9.86 34.77
C ILE A 290 1.78 -8.65 35.14
N GLU A 291 2.36 -7.45 35.16
CA GLU A 291 1.66 -6.21 35.49
C GLU A 291 0.57 -5.86 34.45
N SER A 292 0.71 -6.34 33.21
CA SER A 292 -0.31 -6.15 32.18
C SER A 292 -1.67 -6.77 32.52
N ILE A 293 -1.71 -7.79 33.40
CA ILE A 293 -2.95 -8.42 33.84
C ILE A 293 -3.81 -7.44 34.64
N ASP A 294 -3.18 -6.70 35.56
CA ASP A 294 -3.85 -5.67 36.35
C ASP A 294 -4.36 -4.54 35.44
N LEU A 295 -3.55 -4.15 34.45
CA LEU A 295 -3.94 -3.18 33.44
C LEU A 295 -5.17 -3.64 32.63
N PHE A 296 -5.22 -4.89 32.18
CA PHE A 296 -6.37 -5.42 31.44
C PHE A 296 -7.63 -5.40 32.30
N ASN A 297 -7.52 -5.79 33.58
CA ASN A 297 -8.63 -5.77 34.51
C ASN A 297 -9.19 -4.35 34.71
N ASP A 298 -8.32 -3.36 34.90
CA ASP A 298 -8.73 -1.98 35.08
C ASP A 298 -9.27 -1.34 33.79
N ALA A 299 -8.69 -1.65 32.63
CA ALA A 299 -9.16 -1.15 31.35
C ALA A 299 -10.55 -1.69 31.00
N LEU A 300 -10.80 -2.97 31.27
CA LEU A 300 -12.05 -3.64 30.93
C LEU A 300 -13.12 -3.57 32.04
N LYS A 301 -12.84 -2.94 33.19
CA LYS A 301 -13.75 -2.89 34.36
C LYS A 301 -15.16 -2.41 34.03
N ASN A 302 -15.27 -1.46 33.10
CA ASN A 302 -16.52 -0.80 32.68
C ASN A 302 -16.97 -1.25 31.26
N ASN A 303 -16.35 -2.29 30.70
CA ASN A 303 -16.65 -2.72 29.35
C ASN A 303 -18.02 -3.42 29.30
N GLU A 304 -18.91 -2.93 28.42
CA GLU A 304 -20.28 -3.41 28.29
C GLU A 304 -20.65 -3.68 26.83
N LEU A 305 -21.38 -4.78 26.62
CA LEU A 305 -21.95 -5.20 25.35
C LEU A 305 -23.47 -4.98 25.33
N SER A 306 -23.98 -4.27 24.31
CA SER A 306 -25.43 -4.15 24.10
C SER A 306 -25.95 -5.20 23.13
N TYR A 307 -26.77 -6.13 23.62
CA TYR A 307 -27.38 -7.20 22.83
C TYR A 307 -28.88 -7.33 23.14
N GLY A 308 -29.72 -7.28 22.10
CA GLY A 308 -31.17 -7.43 22.25
C GLY A 308 -31.87 -6.36 23.11
N GLY A 309 -31.23 -5.21 23.35
CA GLY A 309 -31.71 -4.15 24.26
C GLY A 309 -31.21 -4.29 25.70
N ASN A 310 -30.51 -5.39 26.03
CA ASN A 310 -29.87 -5.59 27.33
C ASN A 310 -28.40 -5.17 27.27
N LYS A 311 -27.85 -4.74 28.41
CA LYS A 311 -26.42 -4.51 28.61
C LYS A 311 -25.82 -5.70 29.35
N ILE A 312 -24.74 -6.26 28.82
CA ILE A 312 -24.00 -7.41 29.36
C ILE A 312 -22.60 -6.90 29.68
N ALA A 313 -22.15 -7.04 30.93
CA ALA A 313 -20.78 -6.68 31.30
C ALA A 313 -19.80 -7.70 30.71
N LEU A 314 -18.69 -7.21 30.12
CA LEU A 314 -17.58 -8.01 29.59
C LEU A 314 -16.25 -7.57 30.24
N PRO A 315 -16.06 -7.81 31.54
CA PRO A 315 -14.79 -7.53 32.21
C PRO A 315 -13.68 -8.47 31.70
N PHE A 316 -12.44 -8.19 32.08
CA PHE A 316 -11.34 -9.11 31.82
C PHE A 316 -11.61 -10.49 32.46
N ASN A 317 -11.45 -11.56 31.70
CA ASN A 317 -11.94 -12.88 32.09
C ASN A 317 -10.83 -13.75 32.69
N PHE A 318 -10.68 -13.71 34.02
CA PHE A 318 -9.69 -14.50 34.74
C PHE A 318 -9.87 -16.02 34.58
N ALA A 319 -11.10 -16.51 34.37
CA ALA A 319 -11.31 -17.94 34.14
C ALA A 319 -10.69 -18.40 32.82
N ILE A 320 -10.73 -17.55 31.78
CA ILE A 320 -10.04 -17.81 30.52
C ILE A 320 -8.52 -17.75 30.71
N LEU A 321 -8.02 -16.77 31.47
CA LEU A 321 -6.59 -16.67 31.77
C LEU A 321 -6.06 -17.93 32.47
N ASP A 322 -6.75 -18.42 33.50
CA ASP A 322 -6.42 -19.67 34.19
C ASP A 322 -6.45 -20.88 33.24
N TRP A 323 -7.42 -20.90 32.31
CA TRP A 323 -7.52 -21.94 31.30
C TRP A 323 -6.34 -21.92 30.33
N ALA A 324 -5.93 -20.72 29.89
CA ALA A 324 -4.82 -20.49 28.98
C ALA A 324 -3.47 -20.79 29.63
N ALA A 325 -3.30 -20.48 30.92
CA ALA A 325 -2.11 -20.86 31.69
C ALA A 325 -1.90 -22.39 31.70
N LYS A 326 -2.98 -23.17 31.91
CA LYS A 326 -2.92 -24.64 31.79
C LYS A 326 -2.60 -25.10 30.37
N THR A 327 -3.10 -24.40 29.34
CA THR A 327 -2.71 -24.68 27.95
C THR A 327 -1.22 -24.39 27.72
N ARG A 328 -0.69 -23.31 28.28
CA ARG A 328 0.73 -22.97 28.22
C ARG A 328 1.61 -24.05 28.86
N GLU A 329 1.21 -24.60 29.99
CA GLU A 329 1.91 -25.75 30.59
C GLU A 329 1.96 -26.96 29.65
N ILE A 330 0.85 -27.25 28.96
CA ILE A 330 0.78 -28.34 27.97
C ILE A 330 1.73 -28.07 26.80
N LEU A 331 1.71 -26.86 26.26
CA LEU A 331 2.61 -26.45 25.18
C LEU A 331 4.08 -26.60 25.60
N ASN A 332 4.42 -26.18 26.84
CA ASN A 332 5.77 -26.27 27.40
C ASN A 332 6.25 -27.70 27.67
N LYS A 333 5.32 -28.65 27.86
CA LYS A 333 5.61 -30.07 28.12
C LYS A 333 5.50 -30.94 26.87
N ALA A 334 5.06 -30.38 25.73
CA ALA A 334 4.90 -31.12 24.49
C ALA A 334 6.26 -31.65 24.00
N GLN A 335 6.30 -32.92 23.57
CA GLN A 335 7.49 -33.55 23.01
C GLN A 335 7.15 -34.21 21.68
N LEU A 336 8.05 -34.05 20.69
CA LEU A 336 7.89 -34.66 19.38
C LEU A 336 8.16 -36.17 19.47
N PRO A 337 7.22 -37.05 19.07
CA PRO A 337 7.44 -38.49 19.12
C PRO A 337 8.56 -38.96 18.19
N ASP A 338 9.25 -40.02 18.59
CA ASP A 338 10.30 -40.65 17.78
C ASP A 338 9.78 -41.07 16.40
N GLY A 339 10.54 -40.72 15.35
CA GLY A 339 10.21 -41.06 13.97
C GLY A 339 9.32 -40.04 13.24
N VAL A 340 8.96 -38.91 13.85
CA VAL A 340 8.29 -37.78 13.17
C VAL A 340 9.30 -36.70 12.83
N SER A 341 9.32 -36.23 11.57
CA SER A 341 10.18 -35.12 11.16
C SER A 341 9.46 -33.77 11.34
N PHE A 342 10.11 -32.81 11.99
CA PHE A 342 9.58 -31.47 12.19
C PHE A 342 10.33 -30.43 11.36
N TYR A 343 9.58 -29.55 10.68
CA TYR A 343 10.11 -28.45 9.87
C TYR A 343 9.42 -27.14 10.26
N ASN A 344 10.19 -26.07 10.39
CA ASN A 344 9.70 -24.76 10.80
C ASN A 344 9.98 -23.71 9.72
N ILE A 345 8.95 -22.97 9.33
CA ILE A 345 9.05 -21.77 8.50
C ILE A 345 8.54 -20.60 9.34
N TYR A 346 9.35 -19.57 9.48
CA TYR A 346 8.96 -18.35 10.20
C TYR A 346 9.25 -17.12 9.36
N GLY A 347 8.45 -16.07 9.52
CA GLY A 347 8.66 -14.84 8.76
C GLY A 347 9.67 -13.90 9.41
N VAL A 348 10.42 -13.20 8.58
CA VAL A 348 11.47 -12.23 8.97
C VAL A 348 11.38 -10.97 8.10
N SER A 349 12.20 -9.97 8.42
CA SER A 349 12.38 -8.73 7.65
C SER A 349 11.16 -7.80 7.57
N LEU A 350 10.18 -7.96 8.46
CA LEU A 350 9.06 -7.02 8.62
C LEU A 350 8.95 -6.47 10.04
N ASN A 351 8.67 -5.17 10.12
CA ASN A 351 8.36 -4.49 11.37
C ASN A 351 7.11 -5.11 12.01
N THR A 352 7.30 -5.79 13.13
CA THR A 352 6.26 -6.56 13.81
C THR A 352 5.94 -5.94 15.17
N PRO A 353 4.67 -5.60 15.46
CA PRO A 353 4.28 -4.99 16.73
C PRO A 353 4.77 -5.80 17.93
N PHE A 354 5.46 -5.13 18.86
CA PHE A 354 6.06 -5.76 20.02
C PHE A 354 5.58 -5.13 21.33
N ASP A 355 5.89 -3.85 21.56
CA ASP A 355 5.26 -3.07 22.65
C ASP A 355 4.05 -2.32 22.11
N VAL A 356 3.10 -2.03 23.00
CA VAL A 356 1.90 -1.25 22.69
C VAL A 356 1.83 -0.03 23.60
N CYS A 357 1.60 1.15 23.04
CA CYS A 357 1.51 2.42 23.75
C CYS A 357 0.13 3.05 23.58
N TYR A 358 -0.45 3.55 24.67
CA TYR A 358 -1.75 4.22 24.70
C TYR A 358 -1.65 5.65 25.27
N GLY A 359 -2.41 6.57 24.68
CA GLY A 359 -2.35 7.99 25.00
C GLY A 359 -1.12 8.68 24.41
N THR A 360 -0.99 10.00 24.67
CA THR A 360 0.19 10.80 24.30
C THR A 360 0.50 11.78 25.43
N GLU A 361 1.70 12.37 25.44
CA GLU A 361 2.05 13.44 26.40
C GLU A 361 1.03 14.60 26.37
N THR A 362 0.50 14.93 25.19
CA THR A 362 -0.51 16.00 25.00
C THR A 362 -1.96 15.57 25.27
N SER A 363 -2.22 14.26 25.33
CA SER A 363 -3.54 13.68 25.56
C SER A 363 -3.38 12.39 26.39
N PRO A 364 -3.01 12.52 27.68
CA PRO A 364 -2.82 11.37 28.56
C PRO A 364 -4.15 10.71 28.94
N ILE A 365 -4.06 9.48 29.44
CA ILE A 365 -5.17 8.68 29.92
C ILE A 365 -5.41 8.97 31.41
N ASP A 366 -6.59 9.50 31.72
CA ASP A 366 -6.99 9.85 33.09
C ASP A 366 -7.53 8.60 33.82
N ASP A 367 -8.49 7.89 33.22
CA ASP A 367 -8.97 6.58 33.70
C ASP A 367 -8.52 5.47 32.73
N LEU A 368 -7.92 4.40 33.24
CA LEU A 368 -7.46 3.26 32.43
C LEU A 368 -8.57 2.62 31.59
N SER A 369 -9.84 2.75 31.99
CA SER A 369 -10.99 2.30 31.18
C SER A 369 -11.20 3.08 29.88
N GLU A 370 -10.55 4.23 29.72
CA GLU A 370 -10.55 4.98 28.45
C GLU A 370 -9.64 4.34 27.40
N ILE A 371 -8.71 3.45 27.79
CA ILE A 371 -7.78 2.78 26.87
C ILE A 371 -8.54 2.10 25.72
N CYS A 372 -9.66 1.42 26.02
CA CYS A 372 -10.51 0.74 25.05
C CYS A 372 -11.07 1.63 23.93
N GLN A 373 -11.06 2.95 24.12
CA GLN A 373 -11.57 3.94 23.17
C GLN A 373 -10.44 4.68 22.42
N THR A 374 -9.19 4.36 22.72
CA THR A 374 -8.01 4.96 22.09
C THR A 374 -7.46 4.09 20.96
N MET A 375 -6.55 4.67 20.16
CA MET A 375 -5.81 3.92 19.16
C MET A 375 -4.39 3.63 19.67
N PRO A 376 -3.88 2.40 19.53
CA PRO A 376 -2.53 2.05 19.94
C PRO A 376 -1.47 2.65 19.02
N GLU A 377 -0.31 2.97 19.60
CA GLU A 377 0.94 3.13 18.87
C GLU A 377 1.86 1.94 19.20
N TYR A 378 2.59 1.43 18.21
CA TYR A 378 3.43 0.25 18.40
C TYR A 378 4.92 0.59 18.31
N THR A 379 5.72 -0.11 19.09
CA THR A 379 7.14 -0.32 18.76
C THR A 379 7.29 -1.66 18.05
N TYR A 380 8.36 -1.81 17.27
CA TYR A 380 8.51 -2.93 16.36
C TYR A 380 9.79 -3.72 16.63
N VAL A 381 9.70 -5.04 16.43
CA VAL A 381 10.84 -5.96 16.30
C VAL A 381 10.77 -6.68 14.95
N ASP A 382 11.83 -7.43 14.61
CA ASP A 382 11.82 -8.26 13.41
C ASP A 382 10.81 -9.43 13.51
N GLY A 383 10.15 -9.73 12.40
CA GLY A 383 9.13 -10.77 12.31
C GLY A 383 8.37 -10.71 10.99
N ASP A 384 7.11 -11.15 11.01
CA ASP A 384 6.25 -11.27 9.82
C ASP A 384 5.12 -10.22 9.75
N GLY A 385 5.19 -9.18 10.59
CA GLY A 385 4.15 -8.16 10.74
C GLY A 385 3.03 -8.55 11.72
N THR A 386 3.05 -9.75 12.29
CA THR A 386 2.12 -10.19 13.35
C THR A 386 2.83 -10.92 14.48
N VAL A 387 3.69 -11.88 14.15
CA VAL A 387 4.43 -12.72 15.09
C VAL A 387 5.91 -12.34 15.06
N PRO A 388 6.52 -11.99 16.20
CA PRO A 388 7.96 -11.75 16.27
C PRO A 388 8.76 -12.96 15.81
N ALA A 389 9.82 -12.74 15.03
CA ALA A 389 10.67 -13.82 14.52
C ALA A 389 11.24 -14.68 15.66
N GLU A 390 11.59 -14.07 16.79
CA GLU A 390 12.11 -14.80 17.96
C GLU A 390 11.08 -15.76 18.58
N SER A 391 9.79 -15.40 18.54
CA SER A 391 8.71 -16.27 19.02
C SER A 391 8.46 -17.44 18.07
N ALA A 392 8.44 -17.16 16.77
CA ALA A 392 8.18 -18.18 15.76
C ALA A 392 9.37 -19.14 15.52
N ALA A 393 10.60 -18.66 15.72
CA ALA A 393 11.79 -19.49 15.65
C ALA A 393 11.97 -20.38 16.90
N ALA A 394 11.43 -19.98 18.05
CA ALA A 394 11.59 -20.67 19.34
C ALA A 394 10.62 -21.85 19.53
N ALA A 395 10.59 -22.75 18.54
CA ALA A 395 9.95 -24.05 18.70
C ALA A 395 10.72 -24.89 19.73
N GLN A 396 10.00 -25.57 20.63
CA GLN A 396 10.62 -26.43 21.66
C GLN A 396 11.09 -27.79 21.11
N PHE A 397 10.90 -28.03 19.81
CA PHE A 397 11.21 -29.28 19.13
C PHE A 397 12.50 -29.16 18.33
N LYS A 398 13.26 -30.25 18.24
CA LYS A 398 14.40 -30.34 17.34
C LYS A 398 13.93 -30.39 15.89
N ALA A 399 14.01 -29.27 15.19
CA ALA A 399 13.66 -29.18 13.77
C ALA A 399 14.74 -29.82 12.89
N VAL A 400 14.32 -30.50 11.83
CA VAL A 400 15.19 -30.95 10.73
C VAL A 400 15.70 -29.75 9.95
N ALA A 401 14.82 -28.78 9.70
CA ALA A 401 15.17 -27.47 9.15
C ALA A 401 14.25 -26.40 9.77
N SER A 402 14.84 -25.24 10.06
CA SER A 402 14.13 -24.04 10.50
C SER A 402 14.56 -22.89 9.61
N VAL A 403 13.65 -22.31 8.83
CA VAL A 403 13.97 -21.37 7.76
C VAL A 403 13.20 -20.06 7.95
N GLY A 404 13.95 -18.95 8.04
CA GLY A 404 13.38 -17.60 7.99
C GLY A 404 13.09 -17.20 6.54
N VAL A 405 11.87 -16.75 6.26
CA VAL A 405 11.45 -16.29 4.94
C VAL A 405 10.91 -14.86 5.03
N SER A 406 11.42 -13.95 4.21
CA SER A 406 10.93 -12.57 4.19
C SER A 406 9.53 -12.52 3.60
N GLY A 407 8.52 -12.19 4.42
CA GLY A 407 7.14 -12.13 3.97
C GLY A 407 6.16 -11.82 5.10
N SER A 408 5.00 -11.26 4.74
CA SER A 408 3.95 -10.98 5.74
C SER A 408 3.32 -12.26 6.26
N HIS A 409 2.77 -12.22 7.48
CA HIS A 409 2.19 -13.37 8.17
C HIS A 409 1.25 -14.23 7.31
N ARG A 410 0.40 -13.57 6.49
CA ARG A 410 -0.47 -14.23 5.50
C ARG A 410 0.21 -14.40 4.14
N GLY A 411 1.11 -13.48 3.76
CA GLY A 411 1.87 -13.55 2.51
C GLY A 411 2.71 -14.82 2.37
N LEU A 412 3.18 -15.39 3.48
CA LEU A 412 3.92 -16.67 3.50
C LEU A 412 3.12 -17.84 2.90
N LEU A 413 1.79 -17.80 2.92
CA LEU A 413 0.95 -18.88 2.35
C LEU A 413 0.87 -18.87 0.81
N ARG A 414 1.38 -17.81 0.18
CA ARG A 414 1.44 -17.64 -1.29
C ARG A 414 2.86 -17.32 -1.79
N ASP A 415 3.83 -17.43 -0.90
CA ASP A 415 5.22 -17.12 -1.20
C ASP A 415 5.87 -18.28 -1.99
N GLU A 416 6.50 -17.95 -3.12
CA GLU A 416 7.08 -18.97 -4.01
C GLU A 416 8.22 -19.75 -3.32
N ARG A 417 9.01 -19.09 -2.46
CA ARG A 417 10.09 -19.74 -1.71
C ARG A 417 9.53 -20.68 -0.64
N VAL A 418 8.43 -20.33 0.02
CA VAL A 418 7.70 -21.26 0.90
C VAL A 418 7.20 -22.47 0.11
N PHE A 419 6.70 -22.29 -1.10
CA PHE A 419 6.27 -23.40 -1.95
C PHE A 419 7.43 -24.31 -2.35
N GLU A 420 8.58 -23.75 -2.72
CA GLU A 420 9.79 -24.53 -3.02
C GLU A 420 10.25 -25.37 -1.83
N LEU A 421 10.27 -24.78 -0.62
CA LEU A 421 10.63 -25.51 0.61
C LEU A 421 9.64 -26.65 0.91
N ILE A 422 8.34 -26.39 0.79
CA ILE A 422 7.31 -27.41 1.00
C ILE A 422 7.46 -28.53 -0.04
N GLN A 423 7.66 -28.19 -1.31
CA GLN A 423 7.87 -29.16 -2.38
C GLN A 423 9.10 -30.03 -2.13
N GLN A 424 10.21 -29.41 -1.71
CA GLN A 424 11.44 -30.10 -1.35
C GLN A 424 11.23 -31.07 -0.18
N TRP A 425 10.58 -30.64 0.89
CA TRP A 425 10.34 -31.48 2.08
C TRP A 425 9.30 -32.57 1.87
N LEU A 426 8.38 -32.37 0.92
CA LEU A 426 7.44 -33.39 0.46
C LEU A 426 8.07 -34.34 -0.59
N GLY A 427 9.18 -33.97 -1.23
CA GLY A 427 9.81 -34.75 -2.30
C GLY A 427 8.99 -34.76 -3.59
N VAL A 428 8.39 -33.63 -3.94
CA VAL A 428 7.50 -33.50 -5.11
C VAL A 428 7.97 -32.40 -6.06
N GLU A 429 7.82 -32.64 -7.37
CA GLU A 429 8.06 -31.65 -8.42
C GLU A 429 6.74 -31.37 -9.18
N PRO A 430 6.51 -30.13 -9.65
CA PRO A 430 5.32 -29.79 -10.45
C PRO A 430 5.33 -30.52 -11.80
N LYS A 431 4.19 -31.09 -12.22
CA LYS A 431 4.07 -31.66 -13.56
C LYS A 431 4.14 -30.54 -14.59
N LYS A 432 5.26 -30.42 -15.30
CA LYS A 432 5.42 -29.46 -16.42
C LYS A 432 4.21 -29.57 -17.37
N ALA A 433 3.44 -28.49 -17.50
CA ALA A 433 2.40 -28.38 -18.51
C ALA A 433 3.02 -28.67 -19.89
N LYS A 434 2.40 -29.59 -20.65
CA LYS A 434 2.83 -29.97 -22.00
C LYS A 434 2.95 -28.72 -22.88
N ARG A 435 4.17 -28.20 -23.06
CA ARG A 435 4.51 -27.28 -24.15
C ARG A 435 4.13 -27.98 -25.46
N LYS A 436 3.24 -27.34 -26.24
CA LYS A 436 3.02 -27.68 -27.65
C LYS A 436 4.39 -27.74 -28.34
N HIS A 437 4.70 -28.90 -28.91
CA HIS A 437 5.87 -29.12 -29.75
C HIS A 437 5.94 -28.05 -30.85
N LEU A 438 6.94 -27.18 -30.79
CA LEU A 438 7.56 -26.64 -32.00
C LEU A 438 8.80 -27.48 -32.30
N ARG A 439 8.87 -27.92 -33.55
CA ARG A 439 9.90 -28.82 -34.09
C ARG A 439 11.30 -28.23 -33.90
N THR A 440 12.18 -28.99 -33.25
CA THR A 440 13.63 -28.78 -33.26
C THR A 440 14.21 -29.28 -34.60
N HIS A 441 14.86 -28.41 -35.34
CA HIS A 441 15.84 -28.82 -36.35
C HIS A 441 17.15 -29.18 -35.65
N LYS A 442 17.63 -30.39 -35.91
CA LYS A 442 19.02 -30.83 -35.70
C LYS A 442 19.95 -30.04 -36.61
N VAL A 443 21.19 -29.79 -36.17
CA VAL A 443 22.48 -29.96 -36.90
C VAL A 443 23.59 -29.54 -35.90
N VAL A 444 24.36 -30.47 -35.31
CA VAL A 444 25.62 -31.13 -35.73
C VAL A 444 26.78 -30.60 -34.86
N ASP A 445 27.42 -31.53 -34.16
CA ASP A 445 28.72 -31.38 -33.51
C ASP A 445 29.83 -31.14 -34.53
N SER A 446 30.81 -30.32 -34.16
CA SER A 446 32.16 -30.46 -34.71
C SER A 446 33.20 -29.97 -33.71
N GLU A 447 34.20 -30.81 -33.55
CA GLU A 447 35.29 -30.83 -32.59
C GLU A 447 36.34 -29.73 -32.79
N VAL A 448 37.13 -29.60 -31.72
CA VAL A 448 38.41 -28.89 -31.55
C VAL A 448 39.42 -29.25 -32.65
N PRO A 449 40.37 -28.35 -33.00
CA PRO A 449 41.76 -28.67 -32.66
C PRO A 449 42.59 -27.49 -32.14
N SER A 450 43.56 -27.90 -31.33
CA SER A 450 44.74 -27.22 -30.79
C SER A 450 45.78 -26.73 -31.81
N SER A 451 46.50 -25.66 -31.48
CA SER A 451 47.95 -25.43 -31.72
C SER A 451 48.33 -24.06 -31.13
N ALA A 452 49.28 -23.91 -30.19
CA ALA A 452 50.73 -24.10 -30.22
C ALA A 452 51.53 -22.90 -30.77
N ASN A 453 52.37 -22.37 -29.88
CA ASN A 453 53.74 -21.84 -30.06
C ASN A 453 54.04 -20.35 -30.36
N ALA A 454 55.16 -19.97 -29.72
CA ALA A 454 56.24 -19.05 -30.12
C ALA A 454 56.12 -17.58 -29.63
N THR A 455 56.91 -17.13 -28.62
CA THR A 455 58.32 -16.62 -28.68
C THR A 455 58.42 -15.33 -29.52
N THR A 456 59.09 -14.22 -29.17
CA THR A 456 60.25 -13.94 -28.31
C THR A 456 60.53 -12.42 -28.37
N ASP A 457 61.14 -11.89 -27.29
CA ASP A 457 62.27 -10.95 -27.22
C ASP A 457 62.26 -9.45 -27.60
N SER A 458 63.01 -8.76 -26.72
CA SER A 458 63.92 -7.60 -26.87
C SER A 458 63.31 -6.19 -26.73
N VAL A 459 63.70 -5.29 -25.80
CA VAL A 459 64.98 -4.85 -25.17
C VAL A 459 65.55 -3.55 -25.81
N MET A 460 66.05 -2.67 -24.92
CA MET A 460 66.89 -1.45 -25.07
C MET A 460 66.15 -0.13 -25.35
N GLU A 461 66.14 0.85 -24.45
CA GLU A 461 67.22 1.69 -23.85
C GLU A 461 67.55 2.96 -24.66
N SER A 462 67.51 4.10 -23.97
CA SER A 462 68.49 5.22 -23.98
C SER A 462 67.82 6.43 -23.29
N ILE A 463 68.26 6.83 -22.08
CA ILE A 463 69.42 7.69 -21.72
C ILE A 463 69.25 9.15 -22.19
N GLY A 464 69.40 10.09 -21.26
CA GLY A 464 69.57 11.52 -21.56
C GLY A 464 69.33 12.47 -20.38
N ASP A 465 70.14 12.32 -19.34
CA ASP A 465 70.84 13.31 -18.49
C ASP A 465 70.48 14.82 -18.45
N ASP A 466 70.69 15.32 -17.21
CA ASP A 466 71.34 16.56 -16.78
C ASP A 466 70.60 17.91 -16.62
N ASP A 467 70.27 18.16 -15.34
CA ASP A 467 70.98 19.05 -14.38
C ASP A 467 70.90 20.60 -14.39
N GLU A 468 70.97 21.09 -13.14
CA GLU A 468 71.47 22.39 -12.64
C GLU A 468 70.66 23.69 -12.85
N LEU A 469 70.65 24.70 -11.95
CA LEU A 469 71.03 24.90 -10.54
C LEU A 469 70.69 26.37 -10.19
N ARG A 470 70.73 26.71 -8.88
CA ARG A 470 71.12 28.01 -8.26
C ARG A 470 70.01 29.06 -8.09
N SER A 471 69.51 29.44 -6.91
CA SER A 471 69.99 29.73 -5.53
C SER A 471 70.33 31.20 -5.23
N LYS A 472 69.63 31.76 -4.20
CA LYS A 472 70.07 32.72 -3.15
C LYS A 472 70.36 34.18 -3.61
N THR A 473 70.07 35.28 -2.90
CA THR A 473 70.01 35.56 -1.43
C THR A 473 69.52 37.02 -1.13
N VAL A 474 69.04 37.25 0.11
CA VAL A 474 69.25 38.42 1.04
C VAL A 474 68.49 39.76 0.85
N SER A 475 67.64 40.14 1.83
CA SER A 475 67.85 41.19 2.88
C SER A 475 66.53 41.79 3.47
N LEU A 476 66.53 42.00 4.80
CA LEU A 476 65.59 42.79 5.65
C LEU A 476 65.97 44.31 5.58
N PRO A 477 65.26 45.35 6.13
CA PRO A 477 64.29 45.33 7.26
C PRO A 477 63.09 46.36 7.28
N ARG A 478 62.21 46.15 8.29
CA ARG A 478 61.47 47.12 9.15
C ARG A 478 60.27 47.97 8.65
N ARG A 479 59.08 47.54 9.14
CA ARG A 479 58.15 48.16 10.13
C ARG A 479 57.27 49.39 9.78
N ILE A 480 56.01 49.27 10.25
CA ILE A 480 54.88 50.23 10.43
C ILE A 480 53.96 50.28 9.20
N SER A 481 52.66 49.98 9.24
CA SER A 481 51.65 50.08 10.30
C SER A 481 50.63 48.92 10.24
N PHE A 482 50.33 48.34 11.41
CA PHE A 482 49.70 47.02 11.59
C PHE A 482 48.18 47.07 11.83
N THR A 483 47.50 48.16 11.46
CA THR A 483 46.09 48.39 11.88
C THR A 483 45.08 48.57 10.75
N ILE A 484 45.51 48.62 9.48
CA ILE A 484 44.58 48.75 8.34
C ILE A 484 44.48 47.45 7.53
N LEU A 485 45.50 46.59 7.57
CA LEU A 485 45.48 45.30 6.85
C LEU A 485 44.67 44.22 7.59
N LEU A 486 44.51 44.32 8.91
CA LEU A 486 43.69 43.37 9.68
C LEU A 486 42.18 43.61 9.48
N LEU A 487 41.76 44.84 9.19
CA LEU A 487 40.36 45.15 8.89
C LEU A 487 39.96 44.71 7.46
N LEU A 488 40.91 44.70 6.53
CA LEU A 488 40.71 44.19 5.16
C LEU A 488 40.84 42.66 5.07
N LEU A 489 41.65 42.02 5.92
CA LEU A 489 41.70 40.54 6.01
C LEU A 489 40.51 39.94 6.77
N LEU A 490 39.87 40.69 7.68
CA LEU A 490 38.65 40.23 8.37
C LEU A 490 37.37 40.38 7.53
N ILE A 491 37.43 41.10 6.40
CA ILE A 491 36.32 41.18 5.42
C ILE A 491 36.48 40.13 4.30
N SER A 492 37.66 39.49 4.16
CA SER A 492 37.90 38.42 3.17
C SER A 492 37.76 36.98 3.69
N LEU A 493 37.25 36.79 4.92
CA LEU A 493 36.99 35.46 5.52
C LEU A 493 35.51 35.20 5.83
N SER A 494 34.59 35.89 5.13
CA SER A 494 33.27 35.33 4.86
C SER A 494 33.32 34.67 3.49
N THR A 495 33.31 33.34 3.41
CA THR A 495 33.01 32.63 2.17
C THR A 495 31.58 32.96 1.75
N ARG A 496 31.42 34.08 1.03
CA ARG A 496 30.20 34.38 0.29
C ARG A 496 30.09 33.33 -0.81
N VAL A 497 29.07 32.47 -0.74
CA VAL A 497 28.59 31.76 -1.93
C VAL A 497 28.04 32.82 -2.88
N SER A 498 28.88 33.30 -3.79
CA SER A 498 28.49 34.19 -4.88
C SER A 498 28.13 33.31 -6.07
N GLY A 499 26.83 33.13 -6.36
CA GLY A 499 26.42 32.56 -7.63
C GLY A 499 26.90 33.47 -8.75
N SER A 500 27.82 33.00 -9.60
CA SER A 500 28.22 33.73 -10.80
C SER A 500 27.17 33.49 -11.89
N LEU A 501 26.87 34.54 -12.64
CA LEU A 501 26.14 34.42 -13.90
C LEU A 501 27.20 34.05 -14.95
N ASP A 502 27.04 32.90 -15.61
CA ASP A 502 27.84 32.56 -16.78
C ASP A 502 27.60 33.61 -17.89
N LYS A 503 28.49 33.70 -18.90
CA LYS A 503 28.45 34.65 -20.03
C LYS A 503 27.11 34.67 -20.80
N SER A 504 26.25 33.69 -20.57
CA SER A 504 24.90 33.54 -21.12
C SER A 504 23.75 33.94 -20.15
N GLY A 505 24.03 34.50 -18.97
CA GLY A 505 23.04 34.91 -17.97
C GLY A 505 22.50 33.78 -17.09
N ARG A 506 23.20 32.65 -16.99
CA ARG A 506 22.75 31.41 -16.33
C ARG A 506 23.39 31.24 -14.95
N ARG A 507 22.62 30.77 -13.96
CA ARG A 507 23.09 30.63 -12.56
C ARG A 507 23.85 29.32 -12.35
N VAL A 508 25.13 29.44 -11.98
CA VAL A 508 25.98 28.31 -11.56
C VAL A 508 26.39 28.52 -10.11
N ILE A 509 26.24 27.47 -9.29
CA ILE A 509 26.71 27.45 -7.91
C ILE A 509 27.91 26.50 -7.86
N GLU A 510 29.06 27.01 -7.42
CA GLU A 510 30.21 26.15 -7.11
C GLU A 510 29.90 25.32 -5.86
N ALA A 511 30.07 24.01 -5.99
CA ALA A 511 29.95 23.07 -4.89
C ALA A 511 31.02 23.39 -3.83
N ARG A 512 30.64 23.32 -2.55
CA ARG A 512 31.54 23.62 -1.43
C ARG A 512 32.58 22.52 -1.19
N THR A 513 32.36 21.34 -1.72
CA THR A 513 33.21 20.16 -1.59
C THR A 513 34.22 20.12 -2.75
N GLY A 514 35.51 20.01 -2.44
CA GLY A 514 36.56 19.76 -3.44
C GLY A 514 36.55 18.34 -4.04
N GLN A 515 35.46 17.60 -3.85
CA GLN A 515 35.26 16.20 -4.25
C GLN A 515 34.04 16.12 -5.18
N ASP A 516 33.93 15.09 -6.05
CA ASP A 516 32.74 14.84 -6.89
C ASP A 516 31.55 14.29 -6.07
N LEU A 517 31.13 15.03 -5.05
CA LEU A 517 30.08 14.69 -4.11
C LEU A 517 29.27 15.93 -3.73
N ILE A 518 27.96 15.90 -3.96
CA ILE A 518 27.02 16.90 -3.46
C ILE A 518 25.82 16.24 -2.77
N TRP A 519 25.16 16.96 -1.88
CA TRP A 519 23.88 16.54 -1.30
C TRP A 519 22.85 17.66 -1.30
N VAL A 520 21.59 17.26 -1.45
CA VAL A 520 20.41 18.10 -1.64
C VAL A 520 19.33 17.63 -0.67
N VAL A 521 18.58 18.57 -0.11
CA VAL A 521 17.41 18.26 0.72
C VAL A 521 16.14 18.49 -0.09
N GLN A 522 15.20 17.54 -0.04
CA GLN A 522 13.84 17.69 -0.57
C GLN A 522 12.83 17.61 0.58
N LEU A 523 11.89 18.55 0.58
CA LEU A 523 10.70 18.59 1.42
C LEU A 523 9.50 18.65 0.49
N SER A 524 8.41 17.96 0.84
CA SER A 524 7.23 17.90 -0.03
C SER A 524 5.95 18.12 0.77
N ASP A 525 4.97 18.78 0.15
CA ASP A 525 3.58 18.87 0.62
C ASP A 525 3.45 19.32 2.08
N LEU A 526 3.82 20.58 2.29
CA LEU A 526 3.84 21.23 3.60
C LEU A 526 2.45 21.40 4.18
N HIS A 527 1.48 21.76 3.33
CA HIS A 527 0.10 22.04 3.69
C HIS A 527 -0.04 22.90 4.95
N PHE A 528 0.67 24.03 5.02
CA PHE A 528 0.49 24.98 6.12
C PHE A 528 -0.95 25.46 6.14
N SER A 529 -1.53 25.50 7.34
CA SER A 529 -2.93 25.85 7.49
C SER A 529 -3.22 26.55 8.79
N VAL A 530 -4.08 27.57 8.70
CA VAL A 530 -4.66 28.25 9.87
C VAL A 530 -5.47 27.30 10.76
N HIS A 531 -5.93 26.17 10.22
CA HIS A 531 -6.66 25.16 10.97
C HIS A 531 -5.75 24.11 11.62
N HIS A 532 -4.48 24.05 11.19
CA HIS A 532 -3.46 23.10 11.62
C HIS A 532 -2.10 23.79 11.81
N PRO A 533 -2.01 24.76 12.75
CA PRO A 533 -0.81 25.58 12.94
C PRO A 533 0.41 24.75 13.39
N GLU A 534 0.19 23.55 13.95
CA GLU A 534 1.26 22.64 14.35
C GLU A 534 2.21 22.32 13.19
N ARG A 535 1.71 22.27 11.94
CA ARG A 535 2.51 21.93 10.76
C ARG A 535 3.60 22.96 10.50
N ALA A 536 3.25 24.23 10.61
CA ALA A 536 4.14 25.38 10.43
C ALA A 536 5.10 25.54 11.61
N ILE A 537 4.61 25.36 12.84
CA ILE A 537 5.41 25.42 14.07
C ILE A 537 6.49 24.33 14.07
N ASP A 538 6.11 23.09 13.76
CA ASP A 538 7.05 21.97 13.65
C ASP A 538 8.09 22.24 12.55
N PHE A 539 7.66 22.75 11.39
CA PHE A 539 8.57 23.05 10.29
C PHE A 539 9.62 24.07 10.70
N LYS A 540 9.17 25.16 11.33
CA LYS A 540 10.04 26.20 11.86
C LYS A 540 11.05 25.67 12.89
N ASN A 541 10.61 24.79 13.78
CA ASN A 541 11.45 24.30 14.89
C ASN A 541 12.40 23.17 14.47
N ILE A 542 12.01 22.33 13.52
CA ILE A 542 12.76 21.13 13.12
C ILE A 542 13.65 21.43 11.91
N VAL A 543 13.09 22.04 10.85
CA VAL A 543 13.78 22.14 9.55
C VAL A 543 14.94 23.12 9.59
N GLY A 544 14.81 24.27 10.27
CA GLY A 544 15.90 25.23 10.41
C GLY A 544 17.17 24.61 11.01
N PRO A 545 17.11 24.02 12.22
CA PRO A 545 18.24 23.31 12.84
C PRO A 545 18.73 22.10 12.03
N ALA A 546 17.83 21.31 11.43
CA ALA A 546 18.21 20.17 10.61
C ALA A 546 19.01 20.61 9.37
N LEU A 547 18.59 21.68 8.69
CA LEU A 547 19.31 22.26 7.56
C LEU A 547 20.66 22.87 7.96
N ALA A 548 20.78 23.43 9.17
CA ALA A 548 22.08 23.87 9.70
C ALA A 548 23.04 22.70 9.91
N LEU A 549 22.53 21.56 10.41
CA LEU A 549 23.32 20.33 10.58
C LEU A 549 23.76 19.74 9.24
N ILE A 550 22.81 19.59 8.31
CA ILE A 550 23.01 18.95 7.00
C ILE A 550 23.86 19.83 6.08
N ASN A 551 23.66 21.15 6.12
CA ASN A 551 24.31 22.14 5.26
C ASN A 551 24.30 21.76 3.76
N PRO A 552 23.11 21.55 3.15
CA PRO A 552 23.00 21.07 1.78
C PRO A 552 23.42 22.09 0.73
N SER A 553 23.74 21.57 -0.47
CA SER A 553 24.04 22.39 -1.65
C SER A 553 22.80 23.05 -2.25
N LEU A 554 21.63 22.43 -2.06
CA LEU A 554 20.35 22.88 -2.57
C LEU A 554 19.21 22.41 -1.65
N VAL A 555 18.15 23.21 -1.53
CA VAL A 555 16.93 22.85 -0.81
C VAL A 555 15.74 22.96 -1.78
N LEU A 556 15.07 21.84 -2.00
CA LEU A 556 13.90 21.71 -2.87
C LEU A 556 12.65 21.58 -2.01
N ILE A 557 11.63 22.39 -2.30
CA ILE A 557 10.31 22.32 -1.67
C ILE A 557 9.31 22.03 -2.78
N THR A 558 8.85 20.78 -2.87
CA THR A 558 8.02 20.27 -3.97
C THR A 558 6.56 20.23 -3.56
N GLY A 559 5.70 20.98 -4.24
CA GLY A 559 4.26 20.79 -4.12
C GLY A 559 3.57 21.59 -3.00
N ASP A 560 2.39 21.12 -2.60
CA ASP A 560 1.38 21.89 -1.85
C ASP A 560 1.96 22.60 -0.61
N LEU A 561 2.30 23.88 -0.75
CA LEU A 561 2.92 24.71 0.28
C LEU A 561 1.89 25.09 1.36
N THR A 562 0.69 25.45 0.91
CA THR A 562 -0.47 25.80 1.74
C THR A 562 -1.60 24.77 1.59
N ASP A 563 -2.49 24.67 2.58
CA ASP A 563 -3.58 23.67 2.52
C ASP A 563 -4.76 24.19 1.68
N GLY A 564 -5.06 25.49 1.67
CA GLY A 564 -6.10 26.07 0.82
C GLY A 564 -7.47 25.41 1.01
N LYS A 565 -7.76 24.94 2.23
CA LYS A 565 -8.97 24.18 2.59
C LYS A 565 -9.67 24.79 3.78
N SER A 566 -10.99 24.86 3.70
CA SER A 566 -11.84 25.22 4.84
C SER A 566 -11.81 24.16 5.92
N LYS A 567 -12.15 24.55 7.16
CA LYS A 567 -12.25 23.64 8.33
C LYS A 567 -13.12 22.40 8.10
N ASP A 568 -14.19 22.52 7.31
CA ASP A 568 -15.08 21.39 6.97
C ASP A 568 -14.53 20.51 5.82
N MET A 569 -13.41 20.91 5.20
CA MET A 569 -12.73 20.26 4.06
C MET A 569 -13.55 20.24 2.76
N LEU A 570 -14.62 21.05 2.68
CA LEU A 570 -15.54 21.04 1.54
C LEU A 570 -15.28 22.17 0.56
N THR A 571 -14.74 23.30 1.03
CA THR A 571 -14.40 24.44 0.20
C THR A 571 -12.88 24.47 0.03
N MET A 572 -12.42 24.46 -1.21
CA MET A 572 -11.00 24.47 -1.56
C MET A 572 -10.69 25.77 -2.30
N LYS A 573 -10.09 26.73 -1.61
CA LYS A 573 -9.71 28.05 -2.11
C LYS A 573 -8.52 28.57 -1.31
N LEU A 574 -7.71 29.43 -1.93
CA LEU A 574 -6.57 30.04 -1.25
C LEU A 574 -6.99 30.86 -0.02
N ASN A 575 -6.11 30.86 0.99
CA ASN A 575 -6.22 31.68 2.18
C ASN A 575 -4.92 32.47 2.37
N GLU A 576 -5.00 33.80 2.36
CA GLU A 576 -3.82 34.67 2.44
C GLU A 576 -3.06 34.51 3.78
N ASP A 577 -3.75 34.21 4.88
CA ASP A 577 -3.13 33.99 6.19
C ASP A 577 -2.16 32.80 6.18
N GLU A 578 -2.48 31.73 5.44
CA GLU A 578 -1.61 30.57 5.28
C GLU A 578 -0.32 30.93 4.52
N TRP A 579 -0.42 31.85 3.55
CA TRP A 579 0.74 32.34 2.79
C TRP A 579 1.61 33.31 3.59
N LEU A 580 1.01 34.17 4.41
CA LEU A 580 1.74 35.03 5.34
C LEU A 580 2.49 34.18 6.39
N GLU A 581 1.87 33.10 6.88
CA GLU A 581 2.53 32.13 7.75
C GLU A 581 3.68 31.44 7.02
N TYR A 582 3.47 30.95 5.80
CA TYR A 582 4.51 30.35 4.98
C TYR A 582 5.72 31.28 4.80
N GLU A 583 5.50 32.53 4.38
CA GLU A 583 6.57 33.50 4.20
C GLU A 583 7.37 33.70 5.49
N SER A 584 6.67 33.94 6.60
CA SER A 584 7.28 34.14 7.93
C SER A 584 8.10 32.92 8.38
N VAL A 585 7.56 31.71 8.23
CA VAL A 585 8.23 30.46 8.59
C VAL A 585 9.48 30.26 7.72
N MET A 586 9.39 30.49 6.42
CA MET A 586 10.53 30.34 5.52
C MET A 586 11.63 31.35 5.79
N GLN A 587 11.30 32.60 6.13
CA GLN A 587 12.29 33.60 6.57
C GLN A 587 13.03 33.13 7.83
N ASP A 588 12.32 32.57 8.81
CA ASP A 588 12.93 32.04 10.03
C ASP A 588 13.78 30.79 9.76
N VAL A 589 13.33 29.87 8.91
CA VAL A 589 14.10 28.68 8.51
C VAL A 589 15.39 29.07 7.78
N VAL A 590 15.35 30.03 6.85
CA VAL A 590 16.54 30.56 6.18
C VAL A 590 17.50 31.18 7.20
N LYS A 591 16.98 31.97 8.16
CA LYS A 591 17.79 32.59 9.21
C LYS A 591 18.44 31.56 10.15
N ARG A 592 17.67 30.60 10.66
CA ARG A 592 18.13 29.57 11.60
C ARG A 592 19.06 28.54 10.96
N SER A 593 18.85 28.23 9.69
CA SER A 593 19.74 27.31 8.94
C SER A 593 21.09 27.92 8.58
N GLY A 594 21.19 29.27 8.53
CA GLY A 594 22.39 29.97 8.07
C GLY A 594 22.66 29.80 6.58
N LEU A 595 21.71 29.26 5.82
CA LEU A 595 21.83 29.02 4.39
C LEU A 595 21.43 30.27 3.59
N ASN A 596 22.02 30.46 2.41
CA ASN A 596 21.64 31.56 1.53
C ASN A 596 20.25 31.28 0.93
N LYS A 597 19.31 32.22 1.05
CA LYS A 597 17.96 32.13 0.44
C LYS A 597 17.99 31.73 -1.04
N SER A 598 19.05 32.06 -1.78
CA SER A 598 19.19 31.71 -3.19
C SER A 598 19.27 30.22 -3.50
N ILE A 599 19.54 29.34 -2.52
CA ILE A 599 19.61 27.89 -2.75
C ILE A 599 18.28 27.18 -2.47
N PHE A 600 17.26 27.91 -2.00
CA PHE A 600 15.91 27.39 -1.80
C PHE A 600 15.12 27.55 -3.09
N TYR A 601 14.46 26.47 -3.50
CA TYR A 601 13.58 26.42 -4.68
C TYR A 601 12.27 25.76 -4.27
N ASP A 602 11.20 26.55 -4.27
CA ASP A 602 9.85 26.10 -3.99
C ASP A 602 8.99 26.03 -5.26
N LEU A 603 8.05 25.12 -5.27
CA LEU A 603 7.24 24.82 -6.44
C LEU A 603 5.80 24.66 -6.00
N ARG A 604 4.88 25.39 -6.64
CA ARG A 604 3.45 25.34 -6.29
C ARG A 604 2.85 23.99 -6.59
N GLY A 605 2.01 23.50 -5.69
CA GLY A 605 1.11 22.39 -5.96
C GLY A 605 -0.26 22.84 -6.46
N ASN A 606 -1.18 21.89 -6.64
CA ASN A 606 -2.56 22.21 -7.02
C ASN A 606 -3.29 22.99 -5.92
N HIS A 607 -2.97 22.76 -4.64
CA HIS A 607 -3.56 23.52 -3.53
C HIS A 607 -3.20 24.99 -3.56
N ASP A 608 -1.97 25.29 -3.95
CA ASP A 608 -1.43 26.65 -4.07
C ASP A 608 -2.00 27.40 -5.29
N ASN A 609 -2.85 26.73 -6.07
CA ASN A 609 -3.49 27.26 -7.27
C ASN A 609 -5.03 27.14 -7.20
N PHE A 610 -5.63 26.91 -6.03
CA PHE A 610 -7.10 26.77 -5.95
C PHE A 610 -7.84 28.10 -6.14
N GLY A 611 -8.62 28.18 -7.22
CA GLY A 611 -9.47 29.33 -7.52
C GLY A 611 -8.71 30.53 -8.08
N VAL A 612 -7.47 30.35 -8.55
CA VAL A 612 -6.66 31.42 -9.14
C VAL A 612 -7.05 31.61 -10.62
N PRO A 613 -7.61 32.76 -11.01
CA PRO A 613 -8.11 32.96 -12.37
C PRO A 613 -6.99 33.13 -13.41
N SER A 614 -5.84 33.65 -13.01
CA SER A 614 -4.65 33.76 -13.87
C SER A 614 -3.38 33.98 -13.04
N VAL A 615 -2.24 33.56 -13.58
CA VAL A 615 -0.92 33.86 -13.01
C VAL A 615 -0.72 35.39 -12.95
N GLY A 616 -0.22 35.89 -11.82
CA GLY A 616 -0.01 37.31 -11.55
C GLY A 616 -1.27 38.09 -11.15
N SER A 617 -2.42 37.44 -10.99
CA SER A 617 -3.63 38.06 -10.43
C SER A 617 -3.45 38.46 -8.96
N SER A 618 -4.36 39.28 -8.41
CA SER A 618 -4.30 39.71 -7.00
C SER A 618 -4.38 38.55 -6.00
N VAL A 619 -4.93 37.41 -6.42
CA VAL A 619 -5.07 36.18 -5.63
C VAL A 619 -4.01 35.12 -5.97
N ASP A 620 -3.04 35.40 -6.85
CA ASP A 620 -1.89 34.53 -7.11
C ASP A 620 -0.83 34.71 -6.01
N PHE A 621 -1.13 34.13 -4.85
CA PHE A 621 -0.31 34.24 -3.66
C PHE A 621 1.05 33.55 -3.77
N PHE A 622 1.17 32.49 -4.57
CA PHE A 622 2.48 31.90 -4.85
C PHE A 622 3.43 32.93 -5.47
N SER A 623 3.00 33.65 -6.51
CA SER A 623 3.86 34.67 -7.16
C SER A 623 4.23 35.83 -6.22
N LYS A 624 3.45 36.07 -5.16
CA LYS A 624 3.64 37.15 -4.18
C LYS A 624 4.52 36.74 -3.00
N TYR A 625 4.29 35.56 -2.43
CA TYR A 625 4.84 35.13 -1.13
C TYR A 625 5.87 34.00 -1.22
N SER A 626 5.92 33.23 -2.32
CA SER A 626 6.86 32.13 -2.47
C SER A 626 8.30 32.63 -2.57
N ILE A 627 9.27 31.81 -2.18
CA ILE A 627 10.70 32.10 -2.32
C ILE A 627 11.05 32.35 -3.79
N ASN A 628 10.57 31.51 -4.71
CA ASN A 628 10.82 31.69 -6.14
C ASN A 628 10.17 32.98 -6.65
N GLY A 629 8.95 33.31 -6.23
CA GLY A 629 8.29 34.58 -6.54
C GLY A 629 9.12 35.79 -6.09
N GLN A 630 9.58 35.78 -4.83
CA GLN A 630 10.41 36.83 -4.24
C GLN A 630 11.80 36.94 -4.87
N MET A 631 12.35 35.84 -5.38
CA MET A 631 13.64 35.79 -6.08
C MET A 631 13.53 36.09 -7.59
N GLY A 632 12.34 36.47 -8.07
CA GLY A 632 12.08 36.79 -9.48
C GLY A 632 12.06 35.58 -10.42
N ARG A 633 11.96 34.36 -9.88
CA ARG A 633 11.90 33.09 -10.63
C ARG A 633 10.46 32.74 -10.99
N LYS A 634 9.87 33.54 -11.89
CA LYS A 634 8.45 33.45 -12.26
C LYS A 634 8.16 32.49 -13.42
N GLY A 635 9.18 31.86 -14.00
CA GLY A 635 9.01 30.90 -15.08
C GLY A 635 8.47 29.57 -14.58
N ASN A 636 7.72 28.86 -15.42
CA ASN A 636 7.22 27.52 -15.12
C ASN A 636 8.34 26.45 -15.15
N VAL A 637 9.48 26.76 -15.76
CA VAL A 637 10.69 25.93 -15.73
C VAL A 637 11.80 26.76 -15.08
N ASN A 638 12.35 26.26 -13.98
CA ASN A 638 13.45 26.90 -13.27
C ASN A 638 14.63 25.93 -13.21
N THR A 639 15.80 26.38 -13.68
CA THR A 639 17.01 25.57 -13.66
C THR A 639 18.03 26.08 -12.65
N ILE A 640 18.79 25.15 -12.10
CA ILE A 640 19.96 25.44 -11.29
C ILE A 640 21.05 24.42 -11.63
N THR A 641 22.27 24.91 -11.90
CA THR A 641 23.44 24.05 -12.10
C THR A 641 24.34 24.16 -10.86
N VAL A 642 24.61 23.02 -10.22
CA VAL A 642 25.63 22.90 -9.18
C VAL A 642 26.86 22.26 -9.81
N GLU A 643 28.01 22.91 -9.74
CA GLU A 643 29.25 22.46 -10.39
C GLU A 643 30.28 22.03 -9.36
N THR A 644 30.83 20.82 -9.50
CA THR A 644 32.00 20.33 -8.77
C THR A 644 33.26 20.51 -9.63
N SER A 645 34.43 20.21 -9.06
CA SER A 645 35.69 20.18 -9.82
C SER A 645 35.62 19.23 -11.03
N GLU A 646 34.84 18.15 -10.95
CA GLU A 646 34.81 17.07 -11.95
C GLU A 646 33.52 17.00 -12.78
N ARG A 647 32.38 17.51 -12.27
CA ARG A 647 31.04 17.28 -12.86
C ARG A 647 30.12 18.49 -12.75
N LYS A 648 29.12 18.56 -13.63
CA LYS A 648 27.97 19.47 -13.50
C LYS A 648 26.70 18.71 -13.12
N HIS A 649 25.92 19.24 -12.20
CA HIS A 649 24.64 18.71 -11.77
C HIS A 649 23.54 19.69 -12.14
N LEU A 650 22.70 19.34 -13.12
CA LEU A 650 21.59 20.15 -13.59
C LEU A 650 20.31 19.70 -12.89
N PHE A 651 19.71 20.61 -12.12
CA PHE A 651 18.38 20.42 -11.53
C PHE A 651 17.37 21.27 -12.29
N VAL A 652 16.24 20.67 -12.66
CA VAL A 652 15.17 21.33 -13.42
C VAL A 652 13.85 21.20 -12.68
N GLY A 653 13.35 22.31 -12.14
CA GLY A 653 12.04 22.40 -11.49
C GLY A 653 10.96 22.75 -12.49
N ILE A 654 9.82 22.05 -12.44
CA ILE A 654 8.77 22.14 -13.46
C ILE A 654 7.40 22.33 -12.80
N ASP A 655 6.82 23.51 -12.98
CA ASP A 655 5.44 23.84 -12.59
C ASP A 655 4.48 23.37 -13.69
N THR A 656 3.78 22.27 -13.41
CA THR A 656 2.77 21.68 -14.29
C THR A 656 1.36 21.99 -13.80
N THR A 657 1.18 22.93 -12.87
CA THR A 657 -0.17 23.33 -12.47
C THR A 657 -0.92 24.00 -13.62
N MET A 658 -2.24 23.96 -13.58
CA MET A 658 -3.09 24.59 -14.59
C MET A 658 -2.87 26.10 -14.62
N HIS A 659 -2.79 26.69 -15.82
CA HIS A 659 -2.66 28.16 -15.94
C HIS A 659 -3.86 28.93 -15.36
N ILE A 660 -5.04 28.28 -15.37
CA ILE A 660 -6.28 28.68 -14.70
C ILE A 660 -6.52 27.66 -13.58
N GLY A 661 -6.38 28.11 -12.34
CA GLY A 661 -6.52 27.30 -11.15
C GLY A 661 -7.99 27.13 -10.75
N LEU A 662 -8.56 25.94 -10.98
CA LEU A 662 -9.93 25.63 -10.55
C LEU A 662 -9.98 25.40 -9.04
N ARG A 663 -11.11 25.75 -8.39
CA ARG A 663 -11.41 25.24 -7.05
C ARG A 663 -11.50 23.71 -7.08
N GLY A 664 -11.09 23.08 -5.97
CA GLY A 664 -11.27 21.64 -5.80
C GLY A 664 -12.76 21.24 -5.68
N PRO A 665 -13.11 19.97 -5.94
CA PRO A 665 -12.21 18.83 -6.15
C PRO A 665 -11.66 18.66 -7.59
N THR A 666 -12.03 19.49 -8.57
CA THR A 666 -11.63 19.29 -9.98
C THR A 666 -10.32 19.99 -10.37
N ASN A 667 -9.30 19.88 -9.52
CA ASN A 667 -7.94 20.39 -9.77
C ASN A 667 -6.95 19.44 -9.06
N LEU A 668 -6.72 18.30 -9.71
CA LEU A 668 -6.01 17.13 -9.18
C LEU A 668 -4.81 16.73 -10.07
N PHE A 669 -4.86 17.00 -11.37
CA PHE A 669 -3.83 16.58 -12.32
C PHE A 669 -2.85 17.72 -12.62
N GLY A 670 -1.63 17.36 -13.02
CA GLY A 670 -0.72 18.27 -13.72
C GLY A 670 -1.13 18.40 -15.19
N HIS A 671 -1.07 19.63 -15.73
CA HIS A 671 -1.48 19.99 -17.10
C HIS A 671 -0.31 20.61 -17.87
N PRO A 672 0.66 19.81 -18.34
CA PRO A 672 1.76 20.33 -19.12
C PRO A 672 1.29 20.85 -20.49
N THR A 673 1.66 22.08 -20.83
CA THR A 673 1.40 22.64 -22.17
C THR A 673 2.51 22.28 -23.15
N ASP A 674 2.24 22.40 -24.46
CA ASP A 674 3.26 22.15 -25.48
C ASP A 674 4.44 23.12 -25.38
N GLU A 675 4.19 24.37 -24.95
CA GLU A 675 5.23 25.36 -24.66
C GLU A 675 6.06 24.96 -23.44
N LEU A 676 5.42 24.43 -22.38
CA LEU A 676 6.12 23.95 -21.20
C LEU A 676 7.05 22.79 -21.55
N LEU A 677 6.56 21.80 -22.31
CA LEU A 677 7.36 20.65 -22.74
C LEU A 677 8.52 21.06 -23.64
N SER A 678 8.30 22.01 -24.55
CA SER A 678 9.36 22.53 -25.43
C SER A 678 10.41 23.32 -24.63
N SER A 679 9.98 24.11 -23.65
CA SER A 679 10.86 24.81 -22.73
C SER A 679 11.68 23.83 -21.89
N LEU A 680 11.04 22.81 -21.33
CA LEU A 680 11.69 21.74 -20.56
C LEU A 680 12.77 21.03 -21.38
N ASP A 681 12.44 20.65 -22.61
CA ASP A 681 13.39 20.01 -23.54
C ASP A 681 14.62 20.89 -23.78
N SER A 682 14.41 22.18 -24.04
CA SER A 682 15.49 23.15 -24.24
C SER A 682 16.36 23.31 -22.99
N HIS A 683 15.76 23.33 -21.80
CA HIS A 683 16.48 23.50 -20.53
C HIS A 683 17.29 22.26 -20.15
N LEU A 684 16.75 21.06 -20.40
CA LEU A 684 17.49 19.82 -20.20
C LEU A 684 18.64 19.66 -21.20
N SER A 685 18.56 20.28 -22.38
CA SER A 685 19.65 20.30 -23.37
C SER A 685 20.78 21.29 -23.10
N GLN A 686 20.67 22.10 -22.04
CA GLN A 686 21.54 23.26 -21.80
C GLN A 686 23.06 22.95 -21.83
N TRP A 687 23.47 21.72 -21.49
CA TRP A 687 24.87 21.32 -21.39
C TRP A 687 25.30 20.21 -22.36
N ASP A 688 24.41 19.75 -23.23
CA ASP A 688 24.66 18.58 -24.10
C ASP A 688 25.81 18.82 -25.10
N ASN A 689 25.94 20.06 -25.60
CA ASN A 689 26.90 20.42 -26.66
C ASN A 689 28.11 21.24 -26.18
N GLN A 690 28.18 21.59 -24.88
CA GLN A 690 29.12 22.62 -24.38
C GLN A 690 29.94 22.19 -23.15
N SER A 691 29.67 21.03 -22.56
CA SER A 691 30.33 20.64 -21.31
C SER A 691 31.53 19.74 -21.55
N ALA A 692 32.73 20.21 -21.20
CA ALA A 692 33.93 19.36 -21.08
C ALA A 692 33.81 18.36 -19.90
N LYS A 693 32.88 18.60 -18.97
CA LYS A 693 32.60 17.76 -17.79
C LYS A 693 31.32 16.93 -17.99
N PRO A 694 31.23 15.70 -17.45
CA PRO A 694 29.98 14.95 -17.43
C PRO A 694 28.86 15.72 -16.72
N VAL A 695 27.61 15.50 -17.14
CA VAL A 695 26.42 16.18 -16.59
C VAL A 695 25.48 15.13 -15.98
N ALA A 696 25.09 15.32 -14.72
CA ALA A 696 23.99 14.57 -14.10
C ALA A 696 22.72 15.44 -14.11
N LYS A 697 21.60 14.92 -14.62
CA LYS A 697 20.34 15.66 -14.74
C LYS A 697 19.29 15.10 -13.78
N ILE A 698 18.66 15.96 -12.98
CA ILE A 698 17.57 15.61 -12.06
C ILE A 698 16.43 16.59 -12.29
N SER A 699 15.21 16.08 -12.41
CA SER A 699 14.01 16.92 -12.52
C SER A 699 13.18 16.84 -11.25
N PHE A 700 12.44 17.89 -10.91
CA PHE A 700 11.52 17.88 -9.78
C PHE A 700 10.24 18.63 -10.10
N GLY A 701 9.13 18.18 -9.53
CA GLY A 701 7.80 18.74 -9.74
C GLY A 701 6.84 18.36 -8.61
N HIS A 702 5.57 18.67 -8.78
CA HIS A 702 4.53 18.30 -7.81
C HIS A 702 3.92 16.94 -8.12
N PHE A 703 3.38 16.78 -9.32
CA PHE A 703 2.56 15.62 -9.67
C PHE A 703 3.40 14.42 -10.11
N PRO A 704 3.05 13.20 -9.64
CA PRO A 704 3.47 11.96 -10.26
C PRO A 704 2.98 11.89 -11.71
N LEU A 705 3.70 11.14 -12.54
CA LEU A 705 3.39 11.01 -13.96
C LEU A 705 2.05 10.29 -14.19
N SER A 706 1.61 9.44 -13.26
CA SER A 706 0.26 8.84 -13.26
C SER A 706 -0.88 9.86 -13.07
N PHE A 707 -0.58 11.02 -12.48
CA PHE A 707 -1.49 12.15 -12.27
C PHE A 707 -1.10 13.35 -13.14
N THR A 708 -0.50 13.11 -14.31
CA THR A 708 -0.19 14.14 -15.29
C THR A 708 -0.98 13.90 -16.57
N ALA A 709 -1.65 14.93 -17.08
CA ALA A 709 -2.36 14.92 -18.35
C ALA A 709 -1.40 15.00 -19.55
N LEU A 710 -1.87 14.59 -20.73
CA LEU A 710 -1.15 14.81 -21.97
C LEU A 710 -1.34 16.26 -22.43
N SER A 711 -0.33 16.80 -23.12
CA SER A 711 -0.43 18.10 -23.76
C SER A 711 -1.42 18.08 -24.94
N HIS A 712 -1.72 19.25 -25.51
CA HIS A 712 -2.58 19.35 -26.69
C HIS A 712 -2.04 18.54 -27.88
N SER A 713 -0.70 18.53 -28.10
CA SER A 713 -0.05 17.67 -29.10
C SER A 713 0.12 16.20 -28.70
N GLN A 714 -0.54 15.74 -27.63
CA GLN A 714 -0.47 14.37 -27.09
C GLN A 714 0.94 13.94 -26.66
N LYS A 715 1.75 14.88 -26.17
CA LYS A 715 3.08 14.61 -25.60
C LYS A 715 3.02 14.55 -24.08
N SER A 716 3.87 13.72 -23.48
CA SER A 716 3.98 13.58 -22.02
C SER A 716 5.32 14.09 -21.48
N LEU A 717 5.37 14.40 -20.18
CA LEU A 717 6.64 14.65 -19.48
C LEU A 717 7.58 13.45 -19.54
N LYS A 718 7.01 12.23 -19.46
CA LYS A 718 7.76 10.96 -19.55
C LYS A 718 8.61 10.92 -20.81
N ASP A 719 8.08 11.36 -21.96
CA ASP A 719 8.79 11.33 -23.24
C ASP A 719 10.02 12.24 -23.22
N VAL A 720 9.89 13.44 -22.63
CA VAL A 720 11.00 14.39 -22.51
C VAL A 720 12.04 13.88 -21.50
N PHE A 721 11.61 13.33 -20.37
CA PHE A 721 12.52 12.76 -19.36
C PHE A 721 13.31 11.55 -19.88
N LEU A 722 12.65 10.67 -20.64
CA LEU A 722 13.32 9.55 -21.32
C LEU A 722 14.31 10.05 -22.37
N LYS A 723 13.92 11.03 -23.21
CA LYS A 723 14.81 11.61 -24.23
C LYS A 723 16.14 12.13 -23.64
N HIS A 724 16.08 12.68 -22.43
CA HIS A 724 17.25 13.26 -21.74
C HIS A 724 17.95 12.31 -20.76
N SER A 725 17.46 11.07 -20.59
CA SER A 725 17.98 10.08 -19.65
C SER A 725 18.31 10.68 -18.27
N ILE A 726 17.34 11.37 -17.67
CA ILE A 726 17.52 11.96 -16.34
C ILE A 726 17.75 10.86 -15.30
N SER A 727 18.48 11.15 -14.22
CA SER A 727 18.72 10.14 -13.18
C SER A 727 17.47 9.86 -12.36
N ALA A 728 16.74 10.92 -11.98
CA ALA A 728 15.49 10.81 -11.25
C ALA A 728 14.55 12.01 -11.51
N TYR A 729 13.25 11.76 -11.40
CA TYR A 729 12.19 12.73 -11.23
C TYR A 729 11.68 12.68 -9.79
N LEU A 730 11.83 13.78 -9.06
CA LEU A 730 11.41 13.93 -7.67
C LEU A 730 10.02 14.59 -7.63
N CYS A 731 9.05 13.97 -6.96
CA CYS A 731 7.69 14.51 -6.88
C CYS A 731 7.04 14.31 -5.50
N GLY A 732 5.87 14.95 -5.35
CA GLY A 732 4.99 14.92 -4.17
C GLY A 732 3.59 14.43 -4.51
N HIS A 733 2.56 15.00 -3.86
CA HIS A 733 1.12 14.87 -4.15
C HIS A 733 0.33 13.69 -3.55
N LEU A 734 0.79 12.44 -3.65
CA LEU A 734 0.00 11.28 -3.17
C LEU A 734 0.28 10.96 -1.69
N HIS A 735 1.56 11.04 -1.34
CA HIS A 735 2.19 10.81 -0.05
C HIS A 735 2.04 9.38 0.46
N SER A 736 2.66 9.11 1.61
CA SER A 736 2.71 7.77 2.22
C SER A 736 1.34 7.17 2.61
N ARG A 737 0.23 7.90 2.40
CA ARG A 737 -1.13 7.40 2.59
C ARG A 737 -1.40 6.14 1.77
N PHE A 738 -0.81 6.04 0.58
CA PHE A 738 -1.04 4.92 -0.34
C PHE A 738 -0.01 3.80 -0.21
N GLY A 739 1.09 4.04 0.49
CA GLY A 739 2.15 3.07 0.74
C GLY A 739 3.51 3.73 0.91
N LYS A 740 4.51 2.94 1.29
CA LYS A 740 5.90 3.43 1.40
C LYS A 740 6.66 3.28 0.08
N ASN A 741 6.19 2.45 -0.86
CA ASN A 741 6.88 2.11 -2.10
C ASN A 741 6.31 2.85 -3.32
N LEU A 742 6.11 4.16 -3.19
CA LEU A 742 5.67 5.03 -4.27
C LEU A 742 6.84 5.44 -5.18
N LYS A 743 7.39 4.44 -5.86
CA LYS A 743 8.50 4.55 -6.80
C LYS A 743 8.13 3.85 -8.08
N ARG A 744 8.55 4.37 -9.22
CA ARG A 744 8.32 3.78 -10.54
C ARG A 744 9.54 3.92 -11.43
N HIS A 745 9.94 2.85 -12.10
CA HIS A 745 11.03 2.88 -13.07
C HIS A 745 10.45 2.99 -14.49
N HIS A 746 10.95 3.95 -15.26
CA HIS A 746 10.56 4.20 -16.65
C HIS A 746 11.69 3.82 -17.59
N HIS A 747 11.37 3.19 -18.72
CA HIS A 747 12.34 2.69 -19.69
C HIS A 747 11.78 2.80 -21.13
N SER A 748 12.67 2.96 -22.11
CA SER A 748 12.32 3.19 -23.52
C SER A 748 12.12 1.89 -24.35
N GLY A 749 12.37 0.71 -23.80
CA GLY A 749 12.35 -0.59 -24.48
C GLY A 749 11.07 -1.41 -24.26
N GLY A 750 10.06 -1.17 -25.09
CA GLY A 750 8.86 -1.99 -25.24
C GLY A 750 8.21 -1.67 -26.59
N ILE A 751 7.97 -2.69 -27.40
CA ILE A 751 7.64 -2.60 -28.84
C ILE A 751 6.36 -1.79 -29.12
N SER A 752 6.50 -0.85 -30.06
CA SER A 752 5.51 -0.34 -31.02
C SER A 752 4.34 0.53 -30.52
N LEU A 753 4.44 1.82 -30.87
CA LEU A 753 3.42 2.63 -31.58
C LEU A 753 1.96 2.16 -31.48
N SER A 754 1.14 3.03 -30.88
CA SER A 754 -0.32 3.00 -30.68
C SER A 754 -0.79 2.37 -29.36
N ASP A 755 -1.58 3.17 -28.63
CA ASP A 755 -2.23 2.95 -27.34
C ASP A 755 -1.35 3.02 -26.09
N ASN A 756 -1.61 4.07 -25.29
CA ASN A 756 -1.06 4.33 -23.96
C ASN A 756 -0.92 3.04 -23.15
N ASP A 757 0.26 2.76 -22.59
CA ASP A 757 0.45 1.79 -21.51
C ASP A 757 -0.42 2.22 -20.30
N LEU A 758 -1.71 1.90 -20.35
CA LEU A 758 -2.73 2.33 -19.39
C LEU A 758 -2.40 1.86 -17.98
N PHE A 759 -1.69 0.74 -17.87
CA PHE A 759 -1.31 0.10 -16.63
C PHE A 759 0.15 -0.38 -16.69
N GLN A 760 0.84 -0.25 -15.57
CA GLN A 760 2.08 -0.95 -15.29
C GLN A 760 1.87 -1.77 -14.01
N LEU A 761 2.01 -3.09 -14.10
CA LEU A 761 1.65 -3.99 -12.99
C LEU A 761 2.71 -4.06 -11.88
N ASN A 762 3.96 -3.73 -12.20
CA ASN A 762 5.09 -3.80 -11.27
C ASN A 762 5.92 -2.52 -11.34
N MET A 763 6.69 -2.24 -10.29
CA MET A 763 7.58 -1.08 -10.21
C MET A 763 8.55 -0.97 -11.40
N ARG A 764 8.97 -2.10 -11.97
CA ARG A 764 9.75 -2.22 -13.21
C ARG A 764 8.97 -3.02 -14.24
N GLN A 765 9.12 -2.69 -15.53
CA GLN A 765 8.51 -3.46 -16.62
C GLN A 765 9.22 -4.81 -16.82
N SER A 766 8.43 -5.90 -16.89
CA SER A 766 8.90 -7.27 -17.12
C SER A 766 9.40 -7.44 -18.55
N GLY A 767 10.67 -7.11 -18.77
CA GLY A 767 11.37 -7.17 -20.07
C GLY A 767 12.79 -6.61 -20.02
N ALA A 768 13.17 -5.96 -18.91
CA ALA A 768 14.44 -5.28 -18.70
C ALA A 768 15.64 -6.20 -18.35
N GLU A 769 15.66 -7.45 -18.80
CA GLU A 769 16.95 -8.14 -19.01
C GLU A 769 17.46 -7.69 -20.38
N SER A 770 17.87 -6.42 -20.49
CA SER A 770 18.56 -5.96 -21.68
C SER A 770 19.83 -6.81 -21.80
N THR A 771 19.94 -7.61 -22.84
CA THR A 771 21.24 -8.10 -23.28
C THR A 771 22.11 -6.86 -23.53
N SER A 772 23.11 -6.65 -22.68
CA SER A 772 24.03 -5.51 -22.77
C SER A 772 24.79 -5.64 -24.09
N ASN A 773 24.33 -4.92 -25.13
CA ASN A 773 25.02 -4.91 -26.40
C ASN A 773 26.25 -3.98 -26.27
N CYS A 774 27.37 -4.52 -25.78
CA CYS A 774 28.62 -3.78 -25.54
C CYS A 774 29.37 -3.38 -26.83
N SER A 775 28.64 -3.11 -27.91
CA SER A 775 29.20 -2.56 -29.14
C SER A 775 29.80 -1.18 -28.86
N PHE A 776 31.00 -0.91 -29.36
CA PHE A 776 31.69 0.37 -29.15
C PHE A 776 30.82 1.54 -29.69
N GLY A 777 30.32 2.41 -28.80
CA GLY A 777 29.43 3.52 -29.15
C GLY A 777 27.92 3.26 -29.01
N ALA A 778 27.49 2.09 -28.51
CA ALA A 778 26.08 1.85 -28.18
C ALA A 778 25.63 2.77 -27.02
N LEU A 779 24.58 3.56 -27.27
CA LEU A 779 23.94 4.37 -26.23
C LEU A 779 23.13 3.45 -25.29
N PRO A 780 23.27 3.59 -23.97
CA PRO A 780 22.42 2.86 -23.03
C PRO A 780 20.96 3.25 -23.26
N ALA A 781 20.06 2.31 -22.99
CA ALA A 781 18.64 2.55 -23.15
C ALA A 781 18.16 3.70 -22.26
N ALA A 782 17.33 4.59 -22.83
CA ALA A 782 16.75 5.70 -22.09
C ALA A 782 15.88 5.18 -20.93
N GLU A 783 16.17 5.65 -19.72
CA GLU A 783 15.48 5.27 -18.49
C GLU A 783 15.60 6.36 -17.42
N PHE A 784 14.73 6.31 -16.42
CA PHE A 784 14.86 7.11 -15.20
C PHE A 784 14.01 6.54 -14.06
N TRP A 785 14.31 6.99 -12.84
CA TRP A 785 13.50 6.72 -11.66
C TRP A 785 12.53 7.86 -11.35
N GLU A 786 11.27 7.53 -11.10
CA GLU A 786 10.29 8.42 -10.48
C GLU A 786 10.20 8.09 -8.98
N TRP A 787 10.48 9.07 -8.13
CA TRP A 787 10.48 8.92 -6.68
C TRP A 787 9.54 9.93 -6.02
N GLU A 788 8.39 9.43 -5.61
CA GLU A 788 7.49 10.17 -4.75
C GLU A 788 7.91 9.99 -3.28
N MET A 789 7.79 11.05 -2.47
CA MET A 789 8.19 11.04 -1.06
C MET A 789 7.01 11.27 -0.12
N GLY A 790 7.17 10.86 1.14
CA GLY A 790 6.19 11.17 2.19
C GLY A 790 6.02 12.68 2.39
N ASP A 791 4.84 13.09 2.85
CA ASP A 791 4.51 14.49 3.10
C ASP A 791 5.08 15.00 4.43
N TRP A 792 5.26 16.32 4.50
CA TRP A 792 5.46 17.00 5.76
C TRP A 792 4.17 16.99 6.61
N ARG A 793 3.00 17.10 5.97
CA ARG A 793 1.67 17.20 6.59
C ARG A 793 1.38 16.17 7.70
N LYS A 794 1.76 14.91 7.52
CA LYS A 794 1.46 13.79 8.43
C LYS A 794 2.70 13.25 9.12
N ASN A 795 3.78 13.04 8.38
CA ASN A 795 4.96 12.35 8.87
C ASN A 795 6.14 13.29 9.15
N ARG A 796 6.00 14.59 8.86
CA ARG A 796 7.12 15.54 8.95
C ARG A 796 8.32 15.02 8.16
N ALA A 797 8.07 14.46 6.98
CA ALA A 797 9.11 13.74 6.25
C ALA A 797 10.10 14.69 5.57
N MET A 798 11.36 14.28 5.48
CA MET A 798 12.43 15.02 4.80
C MET A 798 13.34 14.03 4.06
N ARG A 799 13.65 14.29 2.80
CA ARG A 799 14.59 13.47 2.03
C ARG A 799 15.94 14.17 1.94
N ILE A 800 17.01 13.41 2.20
CA ILE A 800 18.38 13.82 1.87
C ILE A 800 18.86 12.96 0.72
N MET A 801 19.21 13.60 -0.40
CA MET A 801 19.73 12.96 -1.59
C MET A 801 21.21 13.30 -1.76
N ALA A 802 22.04 12.30 -2.04
CA ALA A 802 23.45 12.48 -2.38
C ALA A 802 23.69 12.08 -3.84
N ILE A 803 24.56 12.84 -4.52
CA ILE A 803 25.08 12.51 -5.84
C ILE A 803 26.60 12.34 -5.69
N ASP A 804 27.05 11.10 -5.72
CA ASP A 804 28.44 10.68 -5.51
C ASP A 804 29.00 10.08 -6.79
N ARG A 805 29.90 10.78 -7.47
CA ARG A 805 30.50 10.34 -8.75
C ARG A 805 29.48 10.00 -9.84
N GLY A 806 28.32 10.65 -9.78
CA GLY A 806 27.18 10.42 -10.68
C GLY A 806 26.22 9.30 -10.25
N HIS A 807 26.46 8.64 -9.12
CA HIS A 807 25.49 7.73 -8.49
C HIS A 807 24.55 8.55 -7.59
N VAL A 808 23.24 8.33 -7.72
CA VAL A 808 22.23 9.04 -6.93
C VAL A 808 21.68 8.09 -5.86
N SER A 809 21.84 8.46 -4.60
CA SER A 809 21.24 7.76 -3.46
C SER A 809 20.45 8.73 -2.59
N TYR A 810 19.52 8.21 -1.79
CA TYR A 810 18.76 9.04 -0.85
C TYR A 810 18.43 8.30 0.45
N VAL A 811 18.05 9.07 1.46
CA VAL A 811 17.42 8.59 2.69
C VAL A 811 16.21 9.46 3.01
N ASP A 812 15.11 8.83 3.40
CA ASP A 812 13.89 9.50 3.85
C ASP A 812 13.83 9.47 5.38
N LEU A 813 13.70 10.64 5.98
CA LEU A 813 13.63 10.85 7.42
C LEU A 813 12.17 11.09 7.81
N ASP A 814 11.75 10.51 8.93
CA ASP A 814 10.46 10.75 9.58
C ASP A 814 10.72 11.29 10.98
N PHE A 815 10.46 12.59 11.15
CA PHE A 815 10.70 13.29 12.41
C PHE A 815 9.59 13.08 13.44
N LYS A 816 8.45 12.48 13.06
CA LYS A 816 7.37 12.16 13.99
C LYS A 816 7.66 10.86 14.74
N SER A 817 8.20 9.86 14.06
CA SER A 817 8.47 8.54 14.66
C SER A 817 9.81 8.46 15.40
N LYS A 818 10.85 9.21 15.00
CA LYS A 818 12.17 9.16 15.65
C LYS A 818 12.87 10.52 15.67
N PRO A 819 13.19 11.09 16.85
CA PRO A 819 14.08 12.25 16.93
C PRO A 819 15.51 11.84 16.58
N GLN A 820 15.95 12.08 15.34
CA GLN A 820 17.27 11.67 14.87
C GLN A 820 18.36 12.70 15.24
N LYS A 821 19.24 12.32 16.16
CA LYS A 821 20.43 13.12 16.53
C LYS A 821 21.63 12.88 15.61
N THR A 822 21.62 11.74 14.91
CA THR A 822 22.62 11.31 13.92
C THR A 822 21.88 10.78 12.71
N ILE A 823 22.24 11.25 11.51
CA ILE A 823 21.67 10.80 10.24
C ILE A 823 22.77 10.13 9.42
N ILE A 824 22.49 8.96 8.87
CA ILE A 824 23.45 8.17 8.10
C ILE A 824 22.91 8.01 6.68
N LEU A 825 23.63 8.54 5.69
CA LEU A 825 23.30 8.43 4.27
C LEU A 825 24.40 7.64 3.56
N PRO A 826 24.22 6.33 3.34
CA PRO A 826 25.19 5.58 2.56
C PRO A 826 25.07 5.97 1.07
N THR A 827 26.18 6.33 0.44
CA THR A 827 26.21 6.87 -0.94
C THR A 827 26.54 5.79 -1.98
N PHE A 828 27.36 4.80 -1.60
CA PHE A 828 27.69 3.66 -2.46
C PHE A 828 28.09 2.43 -1.60
N PRO A 829 27.75 1.19 -1.99
CA PRO A 829 26.96 0.77 -3.17
C PRO A 829 25.48 1.17 -3.12
N LEU A 830 24.82 1.27 -4.28
CA LEU A 830 23.43 1.70 -4.41
C LEU A 830 22.42 0.62 -3.98
N ASP A 831 21.25 1.05 -3.48
CA ASP A 831 20.15 0.14 -3.18
C ASP A 831 19.63 -0.52 -4.46
N SER A 832 19.73 -1.85 -4.53
CA SER A 832 19.37 -2.62 -5.72
C SER A 832 17.87 -2.62 -6.02
N ARG A 833 17.02 -2.25 -5.06
CA ARG A 833 15.57 -2.17 -5.23
C ARG A 833 15.17 -0.91 -5.98
N PHE A 834 15.64 0.26 -5.51
CA PHE A 834 15.06 1.56 -5.86
C PHE A 834 16.04 2.57 -6.47
N MET A 835 17.35 2.29 -6.47
CA MET A 835 18.38 3.24 -6.90
C MET A 835 19.28 2.69 -8.02
N SER A 836 19.32 1.37 -8.21
CA SER A 836 20.05 0.73 -9.32
C SER A 836 19.36 0.93 -10.68
N THR A 837 20.13 1.14 -11.73
CA THR A 837 19.69 1.47 -13.11
C THR A 837 20.42 0.58 -14.13
N SER A 838 19.87 0.36 -15.32
CA SER A 838 20.58 -0.37 -16.39
C SER A 838 21.84 0.38 -16.86
N PHE A 839 21.89 1.70 -16.69
CA PHE A 839 23.12 2.48 -16.88
C PHE A 839 24.26 2.04 -15.94
N ALA A 840 23.95 1.68 -14.69
CA ALA A 840 24.96 1.15 -13.75
C ALA A 840 25.51 -0.19 -14.24
N ARG A 841 24.65 -1.06 -14.76
CA ARG A 841 25.03 -2.34 -15.39
C ARG A 841 25.85 -2.13 -16.67
N HIS A 842 25.43 -1.23 -17.57
CA HIS A 842 26.16 -0.93 -18.80
C HIS A 842 27.56 -0.34 -18.50
N LYS A 843 27.69 0.53 -17.49
CA LYS A 843 29.00 1.00 -17.03
C LYS A 843 29.87 -0.10 -16.46
N TYR A 844 29.25 -1.06 -15.79
CA TYR A 844 29.94 -2.21 -15.20
C TYR A 844 30.44 -3.21 -16.26
N GLU A 845 29.59 -3.57 -17.23
CA GLU A 845 29.85 -4.61 -18.24
C GLU A 845 30.56 -4.07 -19.51
N CYS A 846 30.24 -2.86 -19.99
CA CYS A 846 30.63 -2.40 -21.33
C CYS A 846 31.69 -1.28 -21.39
N GLN A 847 31.92 -0.53 -20.30
CA GLN A 847 32.99 0.48 -20.26
C GLN A 847 34.20 -0.09 -19.51
N HIS A 848 35.41 0.07 -20.07
CA HIS A 848 36.64 -0.23 -19.34
C HIS A 848 36.62 0.57 -18.03
N MET A 849 36.49 -0.17 -16.92
CA MET A 849 36.27 0.30 -15.56
C MET A 849 36.88 1.67 -15.25
N ILE A 850 36.06 2.64 -14.83
CA ILE A 850 36.56 3.70 -13.95
C ILE A 850 36.77 3.04 -12.57
N SER A 851 37.89 2.33 -12.41
CA SER A 851 38.23 1.49 -11.23
C SER A 851 37.85 2.15 -9.90
N SER A 852 38.19 3.44 -9.75
CA SER A 852 38.09 4.14 -8.48
C SER A 852 36.68 4.33 -7.88
N SER A 853 35.59 4.16 -8.64
CA SER A 853 34.22 4.35 -8.13
C SER A 853 33.66 3.12 -7.39
N TYR A 854 34.17 1.92 -7.67
CA TYR A 854 33.69 0.67 -7.05
C TYR A 854 34.59 0.23 -5.89
N ASP A 855 35.80 0.77 -5.82
CA ASP A 855 36.86 0.37 -4.88
C ASP A 855 36.59 0.69 -3.40
N ALA A 856 35.52 1.43 -3.07
CA ALA A 856 35.19 1.78 -1.69
C ALA A 856 33.69 1.87 -1.39
N ILE A 857 33.29 1.37 -0.21
CA ILE A 857 32.00 1.70 0.43
C ILE A 857 32.08 3.15 0.91
N ARG A 858 31.03 3.93 0.68
CA ARG A 858 31.01 5.37 0.97
C ARG A 858 29.72 5.79 1.66
N ALA A 859 29.84 6.73 2.59
CA ALA A 859 28.71 7.27 3.34
C ALA A 859 28.95 8.68 3.87
N ILE A 860 27.87 9.42 4.09
CA ILE A 860 27.86 10.69 4.78
C ILE A 860 27.17 10.50 6.12
N VAL A 861 27.80 10.98 7.18
CA VAL A 861 27.23 11.00 8.54
C VAL A 861 27.01 12.45 8.96
N PHE A 862 25.80 12.77 9.35
CA PHE A 862 25.44 14.07 9.90
C PHE A 862 25.20 13.92 11.41
N SER A 863 26.00 14.59 12.25
CA SER A 863 25.83 14.51 13.71
C SER A 863 26.21 15.81 14.40
N HIS A 864 25.46 16.16 15.45
CA HIS A 864 25.83 17.23 16.38
C HIS A 864 26.89 16.80 17.40
N SER A 865 27.06 15.49 17.60
CA SER A 865 28.05 14.93 18.52
C SER A 865 29.28 14.48 17.75
N LEU A 866 30.46 14.59 18.36
CA LEU A 866 31.69 14.08 17.73
C LEU A 866 31.53 12.58 17.47
N VAL A 867 31.75 12.17 16.23
CA VAL A 867 31.73 10.76 15.81
C VAL A 867 33.08 10.15 16.14
N VAL A 868 33.09 9.08 16.94
CA VAL A 868 34.30 8.36 17.36
C VAL A 868 34.61 7.25 16.37
N GLU A 869 33.59 6.50 15.96
CA GLU A 869 33.75 5.32 15.12
C GLU A 869 32.61 5.20 14.11
N VAL A 870 32.94 4.77 12.90
CA VAL A 870 31.97 4.42 11.86
C VAL A 870 32.37 3.07 11.28
N VAL A 871 31.47 2.11 11.28
CA VAL A 871 31.72 0.73 10.83
C VAL A 871 30.75 0.38 9.71
N ALA A 872 31.27 -0.17 8.61
CA ALA A 872 30.44 -0.76 7.57
C ALA A 872 30.32 -2.26 7.82
N ARG A 873 29.07 -2.75 7.81
CA ARG A 873 28.72 -4.16 7.95
C ARG A 873 28.04 -4.66 6.69
N VAL A 874 28.50 -5.78 6.16
CA VAL A 874 27.86 -6.48 5.05
C VAL A 874 27.37 -7.84 5.53
N TYR A 875 26.10 -8.12 5.27
CA TYR A 875 25.44 -9.38 5.58
C TYR A 875 25.18 -10.16 4.28
N ASP A 876 25.33 -11.48 4.33
CA ASP A 876 24.91 -12.40 3.26
C ASP A 876 23.57 -13.02 3.65
N SER A 877 22.53 -12.81 2.86
CA SER A 877 21.17 -13.33 3.09
C SER A 877 20.92 -14.68 2.39
N SER A 878 21.99 -15.40 2.05
CA SER A 878 21.90 -16.77 1.52
C SER A 878 21.08 -17.66 2.47
N PRO A 879 20.33 -18.64 1.94
CA PRO A 879 19.44 -19.46 2.76
C PRO A 879 20.15 -20.11 3.96
N GLY A 880 19.71 -19.76 5.18
CA GLY A 880 20.12 -20.43 6.41
C GLY A 880 20.95 -19.60 7.39
N PHE A 881 21.47 -18.43 7.03
CA PHE A 881 22.24 -17.58 7.94
C PHE A 881 22.21 -16.09 7.53
N ASP A 882 21.82 -15.17 8.41
CA ASP A 882 22.16 -13.74 8.29
C ASP A 882 23.59 -13.52 8.81
N ASN A 883 24.56 -14.13 8.14
CA ASN A 883 25.94 -14.05 8.58
C ASN A 883 26.54 -12.70 8.19
N LEU A 884 27.09 -12.01 9.18
CA LEU A 884 27.99 -10.89 8.97
C LEU A 884 29.23 -11.41 8.24
N VAL A 885 29.39 -11.06 6.97
CA VAL A 885 30.49 -11.51 6.10
C VAL A 885 31.62 -10.49 6.00
N MET A 886 31.34 -9.23 6.34
CA MET A 886 32.35 -8.19 6.42
C MET A 886 31.96 -7.18 7.48
N GLU A 887 32.93 -6.82 8.30
CA GLU A 887 32.86 -5.73 9.26
C GLU A 887 34.20 -5.00 9.23
N ALA A 888 34.18 -3.71 8.93
CA ALA A 888 35.41 -2.91 8.95
C ALA A 888 35.15 -1.43 9.23
N PRO A 889 36.08 -0.77 9.94
CA PRO A 889 35.99 0.65 10.26
C PRO A 889 36.22 1.51 9.01
N MET A 890 35.41 2.54 8.84
CA MET A 890 35.51 3.50 7.74
C MET A 890 36.45 4.65 8.09
N ARG A 891 37.17 5.17 7.09
CA ARG A 891 38.10 6.30 7.25
C ARG A 891 37.37 7.63 7.02
N LYS A 892 37.55 8.55 7.95
CA LYS A 892 37.07 9.94 7.84
C LYS A 892 37.87 10.70 6.76
N HIS A 893 37.18 11.47 5.92
CA HIS A 893 37.78 12.36 4.93
C HIS A 893 37.34 13.81 5.16
N GLY A 894 38.30 14.75 5.12
CA GLY A 894 38.10 16.18 5.36
C GLY A 894 38.73 16.64 6.69
N GLY A 895 39.42 17.79 6.67
CA GLY A 895 40.06 18.38 7.86
C GLY A 895 39.06 19.09 8.78
N ASP A 896 39.44 19.30 10.04
CA ASP A 896 38.61 19.82 11.16
C ASP A 896 38.10 21.28 11.01
N SER A 897 37.99 21.79 9.79
CA SER A 897 37.61 23.18 9.47
C SER A 897 36.25 23.34 8.79
N SER A 898 35.45 22.28 8.62
CA SER A 898 34.07 22.45 8.13
C SER A 898 33.14 22.86 9.26
N SER A 899 32.60 24.06 9.20
CA SER A 899 31.55 24.60 10.10
C SER A 899 30.20 23.86 10.01
N SER A 900 30.16 22.65 9.45
CA SER A 900 28.98 21.81 9.23
C SER A 900 29.15 20.45 9.89
N GLY A 901 28.07 19.90 10.46
CA GLY A 901 28.08 18.58 11.12
C GLY A 901 28.09 17.37 10.16
N ALA A 902 28.30 17.59 8.87
CA ALA A 902 28.41 16.56 7.83
C ALA A 902 29.85 16.06 7.69
N THR A 903 30.07 14.75 7.78
CA THR A 903 31.39 14.12 7.62
C THR A 903 31.32 12.97 6.62
N PHE A 904 32.26 12.93 5.69
CA PHE A 904 32.34 11.89 4.67
C PHE A 904 33.26 10.74 5.12
N PHE A 905 32.80 9.51 4.94
CA PHE A 905 33.52 8.30 5.30
C PHE A 905 33.66 7.37 4.10
N SER A 906 34.83 6.74 3.96
CA SER A 906 35.05 5.70 2.95
C SER A 906 35.81 4.51 3.49
N LEU A 907 35.54 3.34 2.92
CA LEU A 907 36.18 2.09 3.26
C LEU A 907 36.59 1.35 1.98
N PRO A 908 37.90 1.25 1.69
CA PRO A 908 38.38 0.40 0.60
C PRO A 908 37.97 -1.05 0.81
N TRP A 909 37.49 -1.71 -0.23
CA TRP A 909 37.03 -3.09 -0.16
C TRP A 909 37.23 -3.83 -1.49
N ASN A 910 37.21 -5.17 -1.43
CA ASN A 910 37.23 -6.01 -2.63
C ASN A 910 35.79 -6.19 -3.15
N TYR A 911 35.29 -5.22 -3.91
CA TYR A 911 33.92 -5.25 -4.45
C TYR A 911 33.61 -6.50 -5.27
N ARG A 912 34.63 -7.12 -5.89
CA ARG A 912 34.47 -8.34 -6.70
C ARG A 912 34.04 -9.55 -5.89
N ALA A 913 34.33 -9.57 -4.59
CA ALA A 913 33.87 -10.63 -3.69
C ALA A 913 32.34 -10.58 -3.45
N PHE A 914 31.69 -9.47 -3.78
CA PHE A 914 30.26 -9.23 -3.59
C PHE A 914 29.50 -9.16 -4.93
N GLU A 915 30.10 -9.68 -6.00
CA GLU A 915 29.43 -9.89 -7.29
C GLU A 915 28.56 -11.16 -7.23
N ASP A 916 27.27 -11.02 -7.51
CA ASP A 916 26.34 -12.15 -7.49
C ASP A 916 25.21 -11.96 -8.52
N PRO A 917 24.67 -13.05 -9.11
CA PRO A 917 23.48 -12.97 -9.96
C PRO A 917 22.20 -12.58 -9.19
N LEU A 918 22.14 -12.76 -7.87
CA LEU A 918 21.02 -12.34 -7.03
C LEU A 918 21.24 -10.91 -6.52
N PRO A 919 20.43 -9.93 -6.94
CA PRO A 919 20.61 -8.52 -6.61
C PRO A 919 20.32 -8.16 -5.14
N ASP A 920 19.78 -9.08 -4.36
CA ASP A 920 19.37 -8.92 -2.97
C ASP A 920 20.04 -9.92 -2.01
N ARG A 921 21.13 -10.56 -2.45
CA ARG A 921 21.93 -11.44 -1.60
C ARG A 921 22.72 -10.69 -0.53
N PHE A 922 23.37 -9.58 -0.88
CA PHE A 922 24.22 -8.83 0.04
C PHE A 922 23.53 -7.57 0.55
N TRP A 923 23.61 -7.35 1.86
CA TRP A 923 22.96 -6.23 2.54
C TRP A 923 23.99 -5.38 3.27
N LEU A 924 23.90 -4.06 3.08
CA LEU A 924 24.77 -3.08 3.72
C LEU A 924 24.03 -2.44 4.90
N GLN A 925 24.73 -2.35 6.04
CA GLN A 925 24.36 -1.51 7.16
C GLN A 925 25.58 -0.73 7.64
N ILE A 926 25.37 0.54 8.01
CA ILE A 926 26.41 1.40 8.57
C ILE A 926 26.06 1.70 10.02
N GLU A 927 27.04 1.49 10.88
CA GLU A 927 26.98 1.81 12.30
C GLU A 927 27.83 3.05 12.60
N VAL A 928 27.31 3.92 13.45
CA VAL A 928 28.01 5.11 13.94
C VAL A 928 27.97 5.13 15.46
N THR A 929 29.14 5.29 16.07
CA THR A 929 29.32 5.48 17.52
C THR A 929 29.74 6.91 17.79
N ASP A 930 29.00 7.60 18.65
CA ASP A 930 29.36 8.96 19.07
C ASP A 930 30.25 8.97 20.32
N ILE A 931 30.76 10.15 20.68
CA ILE A 931 31.61 10.35 21.87
C ILE A 931 30.93 10.03 23.21
N LYS A 932 29.60 9.92 23.23
CA LYS A 932 28.82 9.51 24.40
C LYS A 932 28.55 8.00 24.42
N GLY A 933 29.13 7.24 23.48
CA GLY A 933 28.93 5.81 23.33
C GLY A 933 27.56 5.42 22.77
N ARG A 934 26.81 6.36 22.19
CA ARG A 934 25.50 6.07 21.57
C ARG A 934 25.70 5.52 20.17
N LEU A 935 25.07 4.37 19.93
CA LEU A 935 25.08 3.68 18.64
C LEU A 935 23.89 4.10 17.79
N THR A 936 24.14 4.45 16.54
CA THR A 936 23.11 4.72 15.52
C THR A 936 23.37 3.82 14.32
N LEU A 937 22.34 3.10 13.87
CA LEU A 937 22.41 2.20 12.72
C LEU A 937 21.63 2.80 11.54
N SER A 938 22.18 2.66 10.33
CA SER A 938 21.44 2.93 9.09
C SER A 938 20.37 1.86 8.87
N GLU A 939 19.38 2.18 8.04
CA GLU A 939 18.49 1.17 7.50
C GLU A 939 19.31 0.14 6.70
N MET A 940 18.98 -1.14 6.87
CA MET A 940 19.58 -2.23 6.10
C MET A 940 19.09 -2.15 4.66
N ARG A 941 20.02 -2.20 3.69
CA ARG A 941 19.66 -2.15 2.27
C ARG A 941 20.40 -3.19 1.44
N PRO A 942 19.71 -3.89 0.52
CA PRO A 942 20.36 -4.79 -0.41
C PRO A 942 21.12 -3.99 -1.46
N PHE A 943 22.23 -4.53 -1.94
CA PHE A 943 22.98 -3.93 -3.03
C PHE A 943 23.45 -4.96 -4.04
N SER A 944 23.72 -4.47 -5.24
CA SER A 944 24.26 -5.25 -6.35
C SER A 944 25.35 -4.46 -7.03
N ILE A 945 26.55 -5.05 -7.09
CA ILE A 945 27.73 -4.42 -7.67
C ILE A 945 27.73 -4.45 -9.20
N ASN A 946 27.21 -5.54 -9.77
CA ASN A 946 27.00 -5.72 -11.21
C ASN A 946 25.80 -4.93 -11.77
N GLY A 947 25.16 -4.08 -10.96
CA GLY A 947 24.05 -3.22 -11.40
C GLY A 947 22.74 -3.97 -11.65
N LEU A 948 22.61 -5.20 -11.15
CA LEU A 948 21.34 -5.92 -11.13
C LEU A 948 20.38 -5.26 -10.14
N SER A 949 19.10 -5.55 -10.31
CA SER A 949 18.03 -4.91 -9.56
C SER A 949 17.05 -5.91 -8.99
N SER A 950 16.75 -5.81 -7.69
CA SER A 950 15.80 -6.70 -7.03
C SER A 950 14.35 -6.32 -7.40
N LYS A 951 13.49 -7.34 -7.47
CA LYS A 951 12.08 -7.16 -7.83
C LYS A 951 11.29 -6.81 -6.58
N VAL A 952 10.68 -5.62 -6.60
CA VAL A 952 9.73 -5.19 -5.57
C VAL A 952 8.34 -5.06 -6.21
N SER A 953 7.35 -5.69 -5.59
CA SER A 953 5.95 -5.59 -6.00
C SER A 953 5.27 -4.43 -5.29
N TRP A 954 4.30 -3.82 -5.97
CA TRP A 954 3.41 -2.85 -5.37
C TRP A 954 2.26 -3.56 -4.64
N THR A 955 1.80 -2.96 -3.55
CA THR A 955 0.46 -3.23 -3.03
C THR A 955 -0.62 -2.73 -4.01
N TRP A 956 -1.87 -3.14 -3.84
CA TRP A 956 -2.97 -2.66 -4.69
C TRP A 956 -3.12 -1.13 -4.65
N SER A 957 -2.97 -0.52 -3.47
CA SER A 957 -3.02 0.94 -3.30
C SER A 957 -1.89 1.64 -4.07
N GLU A 958 -0.66 1.13 -3.96
CA GLU A 958 0.51 1.65 -4.67
C GLU A 958 0.37 1.47 -6.20
N PHE A 959 -0.15 0.33 -6.65
CA PHE A 959 -0.46 0.08 -8.07
C PHE A 959 -1.52 1.05 -8.60
N LEU A 960 -2.61 1.28 -7.85
CA LEU A 960 -3.67 2.19 -8.28
C LEU A 960 -3.15 3.61 -8.48
N VAL A 961 -2.17 4.06 -7.69
CA VAL A 961 -1.68 5.44 -7.77
C VAL A 961 -0.43 5.60 -8.63
N MET A 962 0.46 4.61 -8.71
CA MET A 962 1.68 4.68 -9.54
C MET A 962 1.56 3.93 -10.86
N GLY A 963 0.83 2.81 -10.89
CA GLY A 963 0.71 1.91 -12.03
C GLY A 963 -0.36 2.31 -13.04
N CYS A 964 -1.48 2.88 -12.60
CA CYS A 964 -2.58 3.34 -13.46
C CYS A 964 -2.32 4.74 -14.04
N GLN A 965 -2.49 4.90 -15.35
CA GLN A 965 -2.48 6.23 -16.01
C GLN A 965 -3.89 6.83 -16.02
N TRP A 966 -4.29 7.48 -14.92
CA TRP A 966 -5.67 7.93 -14.73
C TRP A 966 -6.17 8.89 -15.80
N ALA A 967 -5.30 9.78 -16.29
CA ALA A 967 -5.62 10.70 -17.37
C ALA A 967 -6.03 9.97 -18.66
N ALA A 968 -5.27 8.94 -19.04
CA ALA A 968 -5.56 8.11 -20.20
C ALA A 968 -6.75 7.18 -19.98
N LEU A 969 -7.02 6.78 -18.73
CA LEU A 969 -8.12 5.88 -18.35
C LEU A 969 -9.50 6.55 -18.28
N TYR A 970 -9.57 7.87 -18.21
CA TYR A 970 -10.83 8.59 -18.02
C TYR A 970 -11.92 8.21 -19.05
N TYR A 971 -11.62 8.34 -20.34
CA TYR A 971 -12.56 8.01 -21.41
C TYR A 971 -12.81 6.51 -21.58
N PRO A 972 -11.78 5.63 -21.53
CA PRO A 972 -11.97 4.18 -21.50
C PRO A 972 -12.86 3.67 -20.35
N ILE A 973 -12.95 4.39 -19.22
CA ILE A 973 -13.88 4.03 -18.14
C ILE A 973 -15.27 4.62 -18.40
N LEU A 974 -15.33 5.90 -18.76
CA LEU A 974 -16.57 6.65 -18.88
C LEU A 974 -17.49 6.12 -19.99
N TRP A 975 -16.96 5.99 -21.21
CA TRP A 975 -17.79 5.68 -22.37
C TRP A 975 -18.38 4.27 -22.31
N PRO A 976 -17.63 3.20 -21.97
CA PRO A 976 -18.22 1.88 -21.77
C PRO A 976 -19.29 1.85 -20.67
N ALA A 977 -19.11 2.60 -19.57
CA ALA A 977 -20.14 2.71 -18.52
C ALA A 977 -21.45 3.34 -19.06
N LEU A 978 -21.34 4.44 -19.81
CA LEU A 978 -22.49 5.09 -20.44
C LEU A 978 -23.13 4.22 -21.52
N TYR A 979 -22.35 3.61 -22.42
CA TYR A 979 -22.86 2.70 -23.43
C TYR A 979 -23.61 1.53 -22.81
N SER A 980 -23.05 0.92 -21.74
CA SER A 980 -23.73 -0.15 -21.00
C SER A 980 -25.09 0.30 -20.46
N LEU A 981 -25.17 1.51 -19.89
CA LEU A 981 -26.42 2.09 -19.42
C LEU A 981 -27.44 2.29 -20.55
N PHE A 982 -27.02 2.82 -21.71
CA PHE A 982 -27.91 2.95 -22.87
C PHE A 982 -28.40 1.60 -23.39
N LEU A 983 -27.51 0.60 -23.47
CA LEU A 983 -27.86 -0.75 -23.93
C LEU A 983 -28.89 -1.42 -23.02
N VAL A 984 -28.80 -1.21 -21.70
CA VAL A 984 -29.76 -1.70 -20.71
C VAL A 984 -31.19 -1.23 -21.02
N PHE A 985 -31.37 -0.03 -21.58
CA PHE A 985 -32.69 0.52 -21.92
C PHE A 985 -33.11 0.31 -23.38
N LEU A 986 -32.17 0.33 -24.32
CA LEU A 986 -32.46 0.24 -25.76
C LEU A 986 -32.67 -1.20 -26.25
N ILE A 987 -31.80 -2.15 -25.89
CA ILE A 987 -31.87 -3.54 -26.36
C ILE A 987 -33.24 -4.18 -26.02
N PRO A 988 -33.74 -4.13 -24.76
CA PRO A 988 -35.01 -4.76 -24.42
C PRO A 988 -36.18 -4.09 -25.13
N LYS A 989 -36.11 -2.77 -25.36
CA LYS A 989 -37.15 -2.01 -26.08
C LYS A 989 -37.20 -2.41 -27.56
N CYS A 990 -36.04 -2.54 -28.21
CA CYS A 990 -35.93 -3.06 -29.57
C CYS A 990 -36.48 -4.49 -29.68
N ILE A 991 -36.21 -5.36 -28.71
CA ILE A 991 -36.75 -6.73 -28.70
C ILE A 991 -38.28 -6.74 -28.63
N ILE A 992 -38.88 -5.84 -27.84
CA ILE A 992 -40.34 -5.71 -27.73
C ILE A 992 -40.95 -5.22 -29.06
N ILE A 993 -40.34 -4.20 -29.68
CA ILE A 993 -40.90 -3.54 -30.87
C ILE A 993 -40.67 -4.36 -32.14
N VAL A 994 -39.43 -4.77 -32.40
CA VAL A 994 -39.00 -5.38 -33.67
C VAL A 994 -39.37 -6.86 -33.71
N PHE A 995 -38.97 -7.62 -32.69
CA PHE A 995 -39.17 -9.07 -32.69
C PHE A 995 -40.54 -9.49 -32.15
N LYS A 996 -41.33 -8.55 -31.59
CA LYS A 996 -42.59 -8.81 -30.87
C LYS A 996 -42.45 -9.93 -29.81
N LYS A 997 -41.23 -10.23 -29.36
CA LYS A 997 -40.91 -11.32 -28.44
C LYS A 997 -41.13 -10.85 -27.01
N GLN A 998 -42.21 -11.32 -26.41
CA GLN A 998 -42.50 -11.07 -24.99
C GLN A 998 -41.81 -12.12 -24.12
N TYR A 999 -40.84 -11.69 -23.32
CA TYR A 999 -40.30 -12.44 -22.19
C TYR A 999 -41.08 -12.00 -20.94
N THR A 1000 -41.78 -12.95 -20.34
CA THR A 1000 -42.64 -12.73 -19.17
C THR A 1000 -42.20 -13.66 -18.05
N LEU A 1001 -42.59 -13.34 -16.81
CA LEU A 1001 -42.34 -14.18 -15.64
C LEU A 1001 -42.72 -15.64 -15.89
N LYS A 1002 -43.83 -15.91 -16.61
CA LYS A 1002 -44.25 -17.27 -16.99
C LYS A 1002 -43.24 -18.00 -17.87
N LYS A 1003 -42.66 -17.34 -18.88
CA LYS A 1003 -41.60 -17.95 -19.73
C LYS A 1003 -40.30 -18.17 -18.97
N PHE A 1004 -39.98 -17.30 -18.01
CA PHE A 1004 -38.84 -17.51 -17.11
C PHE A 1004 -39.06 -18.73 -16.21
N ILE A 1005 -40.24 -18.88 -15.58
CA ILE A 1005 -40.59 -20.04 -14.76
C ILE A 1005 -40.48 -21.36 -15.55
N VAL A 1006 -40.81 -21.33 -16.84
CA VAL A 1006 -40.75 -22.52 -17.73
C VAL A 1006 -39.32 -22.84 -18.20
N LYS A 1007 -38.52 -21.84 -18.61
CA LYS A 1007 -37.17 -22.08 -19.17
C LYS A 1007 -36.03 -22.06 -18.15
N LYS A 1008 -36.22 -21.43 -16.98
CA LYS A 1008 -35.27 -21.29 -15.86
C LYS A 1008 -33.82 -20.94 -16.27
N GLY A 1009 -33.65 -20.02 -17.22
CA GLY A 1009 -32.32 -19.58 -17.68
C GLY A 1009 -31.95 -18.18 -17.14
N PRO A 1010 -30.65 -17.90 -16.91
CA PRO A 1010 -30.20 -16.57 -16.46
C PRO A 1010 -30.47 -15.48 -17.50
N ILE A 1011 -30.32 -15.79 -18.79
CA ILE A 1011 -30.61 -14.85 -19.89
C ILE A 1011 -32.11 -14.51 -19.93
N THR A 1012 -32.99 -15.49 -19.70
CA THR A 1012 -34.45 -15.24 -19.69
C THR A 1012 -34.90 -14.48 -18.45
N LEU A 1013 -34.20 -14.60 -17.32
CA LEU A 1013 -34.40 -13.77 -16.13
C LEU A 1013 -34.08 -12.30 -16.41
N VAL A 1014 -32.87 -12.04 -16.92
CA VAL A 1014 -32.39 -10.67 -17.20
C VAL A 1014 -33.27 -10.00 -18.25
N LEU A 1015 -33.54 -10.68 -19.38
CA LEU A 1015 -34.40 -10.12 -20.44
C LEU A 1015 -35.82 -9.85 -19.95
N TRP A 1016 -36.38 -10.68 -19.06
CA TRP A 1016 -37.70 -10.43 -18.47
C TRP A 1016 -37.71 -9.15 -17.63
N ILE A 1017 -36.78 -9.02 -16.68
CA ILE A 1017 -36.70 -7.85 -15.78
C ILE A 1017 -36.50 -6.56 -16.59
N LEU A 1018 -35.61 -6.59 -17.57
CA LEU A 1018 -35.32 -5.45 -18.43
C LEU A 1018 -36.47 -5.08 -19.37
N GLN A 1019 -37.20 -6.08 -19.91
CA GLN A 1019 -38.40 -5.79 -20.69
C GLN A 1019 -39.51 -5.17 -19.85
N ASP A 1020 -39.68 -5.59 -18.59
CA ASP A 1020 -40.67 -5.01 -17.69
C ASP A 1020 -40.31 -3.59 -17.24
N LEU A 1021 -39.02 -3.29 -17.08
CA LEU A 1021 -38.53 -1.92 -16.91
C LEU A 1021 -38.96 -1.03 -18.10
N CYS A 1022 -38.75 -1.52 -19.32
CA CYS A 1022 -39.13 -0.82 -20.56
C CYS A 1022 -40.66 -0.68 -20.76
N ARG A 1023 -41.47 -1.43 -20.00
CA ARG A 1023 -42.95 -1.31 -19.96
C ARG A 1023 -43.44 -0.22 -19.00
N MET A 1024 -42.55 0.44 -18.24
CA MET A 1024 -42.87 1.60 -17.42
C MET A 1024 -42.46 2.90 -18.16
N PRO A 1025 -43.35 3.57 -18.91
CA PRO A 1025 -42.95 4.64 -19.83
C PRO A 1025 -42.26 5.80 -19.10
N VAL A 1026 -42.81 6.27 -17.98
CA VAL A 1026 -42.24 7.37 -17.18
C VAL A 1026 -40.81 7.08 -16.71
N VAL A 1027 -40.53 5.84 -16.30
CA VAL A 1027 -39.20 5.45 -15.79
C VAL A 1027 -38.21 5.33 -16.94
N TRP A 1028 -38.63 4.70 -18.04
CA TRP A 1028 -37.79 4.53 -19.22
C TRP A 1028 -37.46 5.88 -19.87
N PHE A 1029 -38.45 6.73 -20.13
CA PHE A 1029 -38.23 8.08 -20.68
C PHE A 1029 -37.42 8.94 -19.71
N GLY A 1030 -37.67 8.83 -18.40
CA GLY A 1030 -36.92 9.55 -17.37
C GLY A 1030 -35.43 9.23 -17.38
N TYR A 1031 -35.05 7.94 -17.34
CA TYR A 1031 -33.64 7.55 -17.40
C TYR A 1031 -33.01 7.84 -18.76
N MET A 1032 -33.71 7.62 -19.88
CA MET A 1032 -33.18 7.97 -21.20
C MET A 1032 -32.91 9.47 -21.33
N ALA A 1033 -33.88 10.31 -20.94
CA ALA A 1033 -33.71 11.76 -20.92
C ALA A 1033 -32.58 12.19 -19.99
N TYR A 1034 -32.42 11.52 -18.84
CA TYR A 1034 -31.32 11.79 -17.92
C TYR A 1034 -29.95 11.41 -18.51
N LEU A 1035 -29.83 10.27 -19.18
CA LEU A 1035 -28.58 9.89 -19.85
C LEU A 1035 -28.22 10.85 -20.99
N PHE A 1036 -29.21 11.31 -21.76
CA PHE A 1036 -29.01 12.39 -22.74
C PHE A 1036 -28.60 13.70 -22.07
N TYR A 1037 -29.24 14.06 -20.96
CA TYR A 1037 -28.89 15.22 -20.15
C TYR A 1037 -27.41 15.19 -19.72
N LEU A 1038 -26.94 14.05 -19.18
CA LEU A 1038 -25.55 13.91 -18.73
C LEU A 1038 -24.51 14.05 -19.85
N ILE A 1039 -24.87 13.76 -21.10
CA ILE A 1039 -23.95 13.86 -22.25
C ILE A 1039 -23.96 15.26 -22.86
N PHE A 1040 -25.15 15.84 -23.06
CA PHE A 1040 -25.31 17.02 -23.92
C PHE A 1040 -25.49 18.34 -23.16
N PHE A 1041 -25.80 18.30 -21.88
CA PHE A 1041 -26.16 19.51 -21.13
C PHE A 1041 -25.24 19.72 -19.92
N PRO A 1042 -25.10 20.98 -19.46
CA PRO A 1042 -24.43 21.28 -18.20
C PRO A 1042 -25.11 20.58 -17.02
N TRP A 1043 -24.30 19.92 -16.19
CA TRP A 1043 -24.76 19.23 -14.99
C TRP A 1043 -25.13 20.23 -13.91
N PHE A 1044 -24.32 21.27 -13.76
CA PHE A 1044 -24.54 22.35 -12.81
C PHE A 1044 -23.70 23.59 -13.10
N SER A 1045 -24.02 24.69 -12.42
CA SER A 1045 -23.23 25.93 -12.44
C SER A 1045 -22.75 26.31 -11.03
N GLY A 1046 -21.54 26.85 -10.93
CA GLY A 1046 -20.94 27.22 -9.65
C GLY A 1046 -19.74 28.15 -9.80
N GLU A 1047 -19.24 28.63 -8.66
CA GLU A 1047 -18.06 29.49 -8.59
C GLU A 1047 -16.79 28.64 -8.57
N VAL A 1048 -15.96 28.80 -9.62
CA VAL A 1048 -14.70 28.07 -9.80
C VAL A 1048 -13.47 28.92 -9.49
N PHE A 1049 -13.63 30.23 -9.35
CA PHE A 1049 -12.56 31.18 -9.02
C PHE A 1049 -12.84 31.89 -7.70
N THR A 1050 -11.80 32.48 -7.12
CA THR A 1050 -11.88 33.35 -5.95
C THR A 1050 -12.15 34.77 -6.42
N ASP A 1051 -13.18 35.41 -5.86
CA ASP A 1051 -13.54 36.83 -6.05
C ASP A 1051 -13.83 37.30 -7.49
N SER A 1052 -14.12 36.40 -8.44
CA SER A 1052 -14.47 36.76 -9.82
C SER A 1052 -15.94 37.18 -10.00
N GLY A 1053 -16.86 36.66 -9.17
CA GLY A 1053 -18.32 36.77 -9.37
C GLY A 1053 -18.87 35.99 -10.59
N ASP A 1054 -17.99 35.55 -11.49
CA ASP A 1054 -18.32 34.79 -12.70
C ASP A 1054 -18.50 33.30 -12.41
N ARG A 1055 -19.64 32.75 -12.83
CA ARG A 1055 -19.98 31.33 -12.68
C ARG A 1055 -19.63 30.54 -13.92
N ALA A 1056 -19.05 29.35 -13.71
CA ALA A 1056 -18.76 28.40 -14.77
C ALA A 1056 -19.80 27.28 -14.81
N TYR A 1057 -19.88 26.57 -15.93
CA TYR A 1057 -20.78 25.44 -16.13
C TYR A 1057 -19.99 24.15 -16.20
N MET A 1058 -20.33 23.15 -15.37
CA MET A 1058 -19.70 21.84 -15.44
C MET A 1058 -20.40 20.97 -16.48
N THR A 1059 -19.61 20.36 -17.35
CA THR A 1059 -20.05 19.35 -18.33
C THR A 1059 -19.28 18.05 -18.14
N ILE A 1060 -19.64 17.02 -18.90
CA ILE A 1060 -18.89 15.77 -18.94
C ILE A 1060 -17.47 15.92 -19.51
N MET A 1061 -17.21 17.01 -20.27
CA MET A 1061 -15.92 17.27 -20.92
C MET A 1061 -15.01 18.22 -20.11
N GLY A 1062 -15.51 18.78 -19.01
CA GLY A 1062 -14.79 19.82 -18.27
C GLY A 1062 -15.69 20.98 -17.84
N TRP A 1063 -15.08 21.96 -17.21
CA TRP A 1063 -15.68 23.26 -16.90
C TRP A 1063 -15.63 24.17 -18.11
N VAL A 1064 -16.76 24.77 -18.45
CA VAL A 1064 -16.86 25.81 -19.46
C VAL A 1064 -16.66 27.16 -18.80
N VAL A 1065 -15.53 27.80 -19.11
CA VAL A 1065 -15.15 29.11 -18.61
C VAL A 1065 -15.17 30.12 -19.75
N THR A 1066 -15.55 31.36 -19.47
CA THR A 1066 -15.44 32.49 -20.40
C THR A 1066 -14.07 33.15 -20.28
N SER A 1067 -13.29 33.16 -21.36
CA SER A 1067 -11.97 33.80 -21.39
C SER A 1067 -12.07 35.33 -21.24
N SER A 1068 -11.12 35.95 -20.55
CA SER A 1068 -11.04 37.39 -20.25
C SER A 1068 -10.45 38.25 -21.39
N GLY A 1069 -10.57 37.81 -22.65
CA GLY A 1069 -10.10 38.52 -23.85
C GLY A 1069 -11.18 39.30 -24.60
N ALA A 1070 -10.76 40.15 -25.57
CA ALA A 1070 -11.64 40.92 -26.46
C ALA A 1070 -12.58 40.04 -27.33
N ASP A 1071 -12.23 38.76 -27.48
CA ASP A 1071 -12.99 37.74 -28.19
C ASP A 1071 -13.45 36.69 -27.16
N ARG A 1072 -14.67 36.85 -26.62
CA ARG A 1072 -15.23 35.99 -25.54
C ARG A 1072 -15.42 34.56 -26.04
N LYS A 1073 -14.37 33.75 -26.02
CA LYS A 1073 -14.43 32.32 -26.35
C LYS A 1073 -14.70 31.48 -25.10
N HIS A 1074 -15.52 30.45 -25.27
CA HIS A 1074 -15.76 29.42 -24.26
C HIS A 1074 -14.65 28.37 -24.35
N GLU A 1075 -13.96 28.15 -23.23
CA GLU A 1075 -12.88 27.16 -23.13
C GLU A 1075 -13.29 26.03 -22.18
N TYR A 1076 -12.94 24.78 -22.54
CA TYR A 1076 -13.14 23.60 -21.70
C TYR A 1076 -11.88 23.32 -20.90
N ILE A 1077 -11.99 23.39 -19.58
CA ILE A 1077 -10.85 23.32 -18.65
C ILE A 1077 -11.10 22.22 -17.59
N GLY A 1078 -10.05 21.61 -17.05
CA GLY A 1078 -10.14 20.61 -15.97
C GLY A 1078 -10.42 19.19 -16.46
N GLN A 1079 -10.00 18.87 -17.69
CA GLN A 1079 -9.94 17.50 -18.19
C GLN A 1079 -8.51 16.98 -17.99
N PRO A 1080 -8.28 15.89 -17.23
CA PRO A 1080 -9.25 14.86 -16.83
C PRO A 1080 -9.79 15.00 -15.39
N ASP A 1081 -9.52 16.11 -14.70
CA ASP A 1081 -9.85 16.34 -13.28
C ASP A 1081 -11.32 16.12 -12.94
N VAL A 1082 -12.23 16.45 -13.87
CA VAL A 1082 -13.67 16.21 -13.71
C VAL A 1082 -14.03 14.74 -13.47
N MET A 1083 -13.12 13.79 -13.71
CA MET A 1083 -13.32 12.38 -13.40
C MET A 1083 -13.76 12.14 -11.95
N VAL A 1084 -13.26 12.94 -11.00
CA VAL A 1084 -13.56 12.79 -9.57
C VAL A 1084 -15.02 13.10 -9.23
N VAL A 1085 -15.74 13.75 -10.14
CA VAL A 1085 -17.18 14.01 -10.04
C VAL A 1085 -17.94 13.08 -10.98
N VAL A 1086 -17.49 12.96 -12.23
CA VAL A 1086 -18.19 12.24 -13.30
C VAL A 1086 -18.23 10.73 -13.03
N ILE A 1087 -17.08 10.10 -12.77
CA ILE A 1087 -17.02 8.64 -12.57
C ILE A 1087 -17.82 8.24 -11.33
N PRO A 1088 -17.63 8.85 -10.14
CA PRO A 1088 -18.40 8.48 -8.96
C PRO A 1088 -19.91 8.65 -9.12
N HIS A 1089 -20.36 9.66 -9.86
CA HIS A 1089 -21.78 9.85 -10.14
C HIS A 1089 -22.34 8.72 -11.01
N VAL A 1090 -21.69 8.42 -12.14
CA VAL A 1090 -22.15 7.35 -13.05
C VAL A 1090 -22.10 5.98 -12.34
N VAL A 1091 -21.01 5.68 -11.64
CA VAL A 1091 -20.74 4.37 -11.04
C VAL A 1091 -21.48 4.14 -9.73
N PHE A 1092 -21.57 5.14 -8.84
CA PHE A 1092 -22.15 4.97 -7.51
C PHE A 1092 -23.57 5.53 -7.36
N VAL A 1093 -24.06 6.33 -8.32
CA VAL A 1093 -25.43 6.86 -8.29
C VAL A 1093 -26.26 6.25 -9.41
N VAL A 1094 -25.86 6.44 -10.66
CA VAL A 1094 -26.69 6.07 -11.82
C VAL A 1094 -26.81 4.54 -11.96
N ILE A 1095 -25.71 3.80 -12.02
CA ILE A 1095 -25.75 2.33 -12.14
C ILE A 1095 -26.54 1.68 -10.98
N PRO A 1096 -26.27 1.98 -9.70
CA PRO A 1096 -27.03 1.41 -8.59
C PRO A 1096 -28.51 1.80 -8.61
N SER A 1097 -28.86 3.02 -9.03
CA SER A 1097 -30.26 3.43 -9.17
C SER A 1097 -31.02 2.55 -10.15
N VAL A 1098 -30.43 2.22 -11.31
CA VAL A 1098 -31.02 1.34 -12.31
C VAL A 1098 -31.18 -0.08 -11.75
N LEU A 1099 -30.18 -0.60 -11.03
CA LEU A 1099 -30.25 -1.92 -10.39
C LEU A 1099 -31.36 -1.99 -9.35
N VAL A 1100 -31.48 -0.98 -8.47
CA VAL A 1100 -32.55 -0.89 -7.47
C VAL A 1100 -33.92 -0.85 -8.14
N VAL A 1101 -34.08 -0.07 -9.21
CA VAL A 1101 -35.32 -0.03 -9.99
C VAL A 1101 -35.63 -1.38 -10.61
N CYS A 1102 -34.66 -2.08 -11.20
CA CYS A 1102 -34.84 -3.44 -11.71
C CYS A 1102 -35.33 -4.41 -10.63
N CYS A 1103 -34.78 -4.34 -9.41
CA CYS A 1103 -35.23 -5.16 -8.28
C CYS A 1103 -36.68 -4.84 -7.88
N LEU A 1104 -37.06 -3.56 -7.81
CA LEU A 1104 -38.43 -3.13 -7.49
C LEU A 1104 -39.44 -3.56 -8.56
N VAL A 1105 -39.06 -3.50 -9.84
CA VAL A 1105 -39.90 -3.95 -10.97
C VAL A 1105 -40.10 -5.47 -10.92
N ALA A 1106 -39.02 -6.23 -10.69
CA ALA A 1106 -39.09 -7.68 -10.55
C ALA A 1106 -40.01 -8.10 -9.39
N GLU A 1107 -39.88 -7.44 -8.22
CA GLU A 1107 -40.72 -7.69 -7.04
C GLU A 1107 -42.20 -7.46 -7.33
N ARG A 1108 -42.54 -6.37 -8.03
CA ARG A 1108 -43.90 -6.02 -8.41
C ARG A 1108 -44.56 -7.07 -9.31
N GLU A 1109 -43.85 -7.60 -10.29
CA GLU A 1109 -44.43 -8.57 -11.23
C GLU A 1109 -44.58 -9.95 -10.59
N ILE A 1110 -43.64 -10.35 -9.72
CA ILE A 1110 -43.81 -11.52 -8.85
C ILE A 1110 -45.05 -11.34 -7.95
N TYR A 1111 -45.31 -10.13 -7.43
CA TYR A 1111 -46.49 -9.87 -6.63
C TYR A 1111 -47.79 -10.05 -7.40
N LYS A 1112 -47.89 -9.49 -8.61
CA LYS A 1112 -49.09 -9.59 -9.44
C LYS A 1112 -49.42 -11.02 -9.80
N ASP A 1113 -48.42 -11.83 -10.12
CA ASP A 1113 -48.63 -13.26 -10.39
C ASP A 1113 -49.10 -14.00 -9.13
N HIS A 1114 -48.56 -13.65 -7.96
CA HIS A 1114 -49.07 -14.17 -6.68
C HIS A 1114 -50.54 -13.79 -6.43
N ILE A 1115 -50.93 -12.54 -6.64
CA ILE A 1115 -52.34 -12.11 -6.47
C ILE A 1115 -53.25 -12.81 -7.48
N ARG A 1116 -52.83 -12.91 -8.76
CA ARG A 1116 -53.61 -13.59 -9.80
C ARG A 1116 -53.81 -15.07 -9.51
N THR A 1117 -52.80 -15.76 -8.97
CA THR A 1117 -52.91 -17.16 -8.54
C THR A 1117 -53.76 -17.34 -7.29
N VAL A 1118 -53.90 -16.31 -6.46
CA VAL A 1118 -54.79 -16.29 -5.27
C VAL A 1118 -56.23 -15.92 -5.64
N SER A 1119 -56.44 -14.98 -6.57
CA SER A 1119 -57.75 -14.47 -6.98
C SER A 1119 -58.44 -15.37 -8.01
N GLY A 1120 -57.70 -16.08 -8.87
CA GLY A 1120 -58.25 -17.02 -9.86
C GLY A 1120 -58.66 -18.38 -9.28
N LYS A 1121 -58.88 -18.48 -7.97
CA LYS A 1121 -59.18 -19.73 -7.24
C LYS A 1121 -60.47 -19.62 -6.40
N LYS A 1122 -61.49 -18.95 -6.96
CA LYS A 1122 -62.88 -19.10 -6.55
C LYS A 1122 -63.58 -19.95 -7.61
N GLU A 1123 -64.37 -20.91 -7.12
CA GLU A 1123 -65.11 -21.96 -7.85
C GLU A 1123 -64.24 -23.14 -8.32
N ASP A 1124 -63.94 -24.00 -7.35
CA ASP A 1124 -64.25 -25.45 -7.36
C ASP A 1124 -63.26 -26.25 -6.48
N ASP A 1125 -63.83 -27.27 -5.83
CA ASP A 1125 -63.23 -28.29 -4.96
C ASP A 1125 -63.11 -28.01 -3.44
N HIS A 1126 -64.07 -28.59 -2.72
CA HIS A 1126 -63.92 -29.11 -1.36
C HIS A 1126 -62.92 -30.28 -1.36
N ASP A 1127 -61.78 -30.19 -0.65
CA ASP A 1127 -61.44 -31.12 0.45
C ASP A 1127 -60.07 -30.85 1.13
N ARG A 1128 -59.98 -31.23 2.42
CA ARG A 1128 -58.87 -31.55 3.35
C ARG A 1128 -57.40 -31.04 3.19
N GLY A 1129 -57.06 -30.10 2.32
CA GLY A 1129 -55.68 -29.59 2.11
C GLY A 1129 -55.26 -28.31 2.87
N ARG A 1130 -56.08 -27.78 3.79
CA ARG A 1130 -55.97 -26.38 4.26
C ARG A 1130 -54.79 -26.05 5.19
N LYS A 1131 -54.25 -26.99 5.99
CA LYS A 1131 -53.22 -26.66 7.02
C LYS A 1131 -51.78 -26.56 6.47
N LYS A 1132 -51.30 -27.48 5.62
CA LYS A 1132 -49.93 -27.43 5.03
C LYS A 1132 -49.75 -26.31 3.99
N ARG A 1133 -50.83 -25.90 3.29
CA ARG A 1133 -50.78 -24.85 2.25
C ARG A 1133 -50.74 -23.43 2.82
N SER A 1134 -51.30 -23.21 4.03
CA SER A 1134 -51.25 -21.93 4.74
C SER A 1134 -49.85 -21.58 5.25
N GLN A 1135 -49.12 -22.57 5.79
CA GLN A 1135 -47.75 -22.40 6.31
C GLN A 1135 -46.72 -22.07 5.21
N ARG A 1136 -46.80 -22.71 4.02
CA ARG A 1136 -45.94 -22.37 2.87
C ARG A 1136 -46.23 -20.96 2.31
N ARG A 1137 -47.47 -20.48 2.46
CA ARG A 1137 -47.92 -19.13 2.03
C ARG A 1137 -47.42 -18.03 2.97
N SER A 1138 -47.37 -18.25 4.29
CA SER A 1138 -46.83 -17.24 5.23
C SER A 1138 -45.30 -17.09 5.11
N LEU A 1139 -44.57 -18.16 4.82
CA LEU A 1139 -43.10 -18.13 4.65
C LEU A 1139 -42.67 -17.33 3.41
N LEU A 1140 -43.35 -17.52 2.27
CA LEU A 1140 -43.13 -16.75 1.04
C LEU A 1140 -43.50 -15.26 1.21
N PHE A 1141 -44.56 -14.96 1.97
CA PHE A 1141 -44.98 -13.59 2.25
C PHE A 1141 -44.02 -12.87 3.22
N SER A 1142 -43.49 -13.60 4.21
CA SER A 1142 -42.50 -13.09 5.17
C SER A 1142 -41.15 -12.78 4.50
N ASN A 1143 -40.60 -13.71 3.72
CA ASN A 1143 -39.35 -13.51 2.98
C ASN A 1143 -39.45 -12.37 1.95
N ARG A 1144 -40.64 -12.15 1.37
CA ARG A 1144 -40.89 -11.08 0.42
C ARG A 1144 -40.99 -9.69 1.06
N ARG A 1145 -41.63 -9.57 2.23
CA ARG A 1145 -41.57 -8.34 3.04
C ARG A 1145 -40.13 -8.00 3.41
N LEU A 1146 -39.33 -9.01 3.71
CA LEU A 1146 -37.90 -8.85 4.01
C LEU A 1146 -37.11 -8.37 2.78
N PHE A 1147 -37.31 -8.98 1.61
CA PHE A 1147 -36.69 -8.54 0.35
C PHE A 1147 -37.03 -7.09 0.01
N ARG A 1148 -38.31 -6.71 0.08
CA ARG A 1148 -38.73 -5.32 -0.18
C ARG A 1148 -38.13 -4.34 0.82
N LYS A 1149 -38.08 -4.69 2.12
CA LYS A 1149 -37.39 -3.87 3.14
C LYS A 1149 -35.92 -3.69 2.81
N SER A 1150 -35.22 -4.74 2.36
CA SER A 1150 -33.82 -4.64 1.93
C SER A 1150 -33.63 -3.72 0.73
N VAL A 1151 -34.50 -3.80 -0.28
CA VAL A 1151 -34.43 -2.91 -1.46
C VAL A 1151 -34.76 -1.46 -1.11
N LEU A 1152 -35.68 -1.21 -0.17
CA LEU A 1152 -35.97 0.14 0.34
C LEU A 1152 -34.81 0.71 1.17
N LEU A 1153 -34.15 -0.11 1.98
CA LEU A 1153 -32.93 0.28 2.70
C LEU A 1153 -31.80 0.64 1.72
N ALA A 1154 -31.62 -0.17 0.66
CA ALA A 1154 -30.67 0.14 -0.41
C ALA A 1154 -31.02 1.46 -1.13
N SER A 1155 -32.31 1.72 -1.37
CA SER A 1155 -32.80 2.98 -1.96
C SER A 1155 -32.51 4.19 -1.06
N LEU A 1156 -32.68 4.04 0.26
CA LEU A 1156 -32.39 5.09 1.23
C LEU A 1156 -30.88 5.36 1.33
N ALA A 1157 -30.06 4.30 1.32
CA ALA A 1157 -28.61 4.42 1.30
C ALA A 1157 -28.11 5.15 0.05
N LEU A 1158 -28.68 4.82 -1.13
CA LEU A 1158 -28.39 5.50 -2.39
C LEU A 1158 -28.80 6.98 -2.36
N TYR A 1159 -30.00 7.28 -1.87
CA TYR A 1159 -30.47 8.66 -1.71
C TYR A 1159 -29.55 9.48 -0.78
N TRP A 1160 -29.19 8.90 0.36
CA TRP A 1160 -28.27 9.52 1.32
C TRP A 1160 -26.89 9.79 0.72
N LYS A 1161 -26.34 8.81 -0.03
CA LYS A 1161 -25.05 8.96 -0.70
C LYS A 1161 -25.09 10.07 -1.77
N HIS A 1162 -26.13 10.08 -2.60
CA HIS A 1162 -26.32 11.13 -3.63
C HIS A 1162 -26.49 12.51 -3.01
N PHE A 1163 -27.29 12.61 -1.95
CA PHE A 1163 -27.47 13.87 -1.21
C PHE A 1163 -26.16 14.39 -0.63
N LYS A 1164 -25.35 13.53 0.00
CA LYS A 1164 -24.02 13.92 0.50
C LYS A 1164 -23.10 14.42 -0.62
N ASN A 1165 -23.09 13.75 -1.77
CA ASN A 1165 -22.29 14.20 -2.92
C ASN A 1165 -22.76 15.57 -3.41
N CYS A 1166 -24.06 15.78 -3.58
CA CYS A 1166 -24.64 17.06 -3.97
C CYS A 1166 -24.34 18.18 -2.96
N TRP A 1167 -24.43 17.88 -1.67
CA TRP A 1167 -24.12 18.83 -0.61
C TRP A 1167 -22.64 19.23 -0.60
N ALA A 1168 -21.74 18.27 -0.77
CA ALA A 1168 -20.31 18.55 -0.88
C ALA A 1168 -19.99 19.43 -2.10
N LEU A 1169 -20.56 19.13 -3.27
CA LEU A 1169 -20.41 19.97 -4.48
C LEU A 1169 -21.00 21.37 -4.27
N GLY A 1170 -22.14 21.47 -3.59
CA GLY A 1170 -22.75 22.75 -3.27
C GLY A 1170 -21.88 23.63 -2.36
N ARG A 1171 -21.13 23.02 -1.45
CA ARG A 1171 -20.15 23.74 -0.59
C ARG A 1171 -18.85 24.07 -1.32
N ALA A 1172 -18.39 23.18 -2.21
CA ALA A 1172 -17.16 23.37 -2.98
C ALA A 1172 -17.22 24.56 -3.94
N TYR A 1173 -18.34 24.70 -4.65
CA TYR A 1173 -18.53 25.70 -5.70
C TYR A 1173 -19.61 26.74 -5.39
N GLU A 1174 -19.97 26.89 -4.10
CA GLU A 1174 -20.93 27.88 -3.62
C GLU A 1174 -22.30 27.84 -4.35
N MET A 1175 -22.87 26.64 -4.44
CA MET A 1175 -24.09 26.37 -5.19
C MET A 1175 -25.30 26.13 -4.28
N ASN A 1176 -26.47 26.62 -4.71
CA ASN A 1176 -27.77 26.28 -4.14
C ASN A 1176 -28.52 25.31 -5.06
N VAL A 1177 -29.61 24.70 -4.57
CA VAL A 1177 -30.41 23.68 -5.30
C VAL A 1177 -30.87 24.15 -6.69
N VAL A 1178 -31.06 25.46 -6.88
CA VAL A 1178 -31.44 26.08 -8.16
C VAL A 1178 -30.37 25.91 -9.25
N HIS A 1179 -29.10 25.73 -8.88
CA HIS A 1179 -27.98 25.65 -9.82
C HIS A 1179 -27.72 24.24 -10.36
N PHE A 1180 -28.44 23.21 -9.87
CA PHE A 1180 -28.25 21.82 -10.26
C PHE A 1180 -29.52 20.94 -10.15
N PRO A 1181 -30.72 21.43 -10.57
CA PRO A 1181 -31.98 20.71 -10.34
C PRO A 1181 -32.04 19.38 -11.09
N GLY A 1182 -31.51 19.33 -12.32
CA GLY A 1182 -31.45 18.10 -13.12
C GLY A 1182 -30.53 17.05 -12.47
N TYR A 1183 -29.31 17.45 -12.12
CA TYR A 1183 -28.32 16.57 -11.49
C TYR A 1183 -28.78 16.01 -10.12
N SER A 1184 -29.40 16.84 -9.28
CA SER A 1184 -29.81 16.43 -7.92
C SER A 1184 -31.14 15.69 -7.85
N LEU A 1185 -32.16 16.11 -8.59
CA LEU A 1185 -33.54 15.67 -8.34
C LEU A 1185 -33.97 14.48 -9.19
N VAL A 1186 -33.43 14.30 -10.40
CA VAL A 1186 -33.96 13.32 -11.36
C VAL A 1186 -33.89 11.88 -10.82
N VAL A 1187 -32.74 11.45 -10.30
CA VAL A 1187 -32.58 10.07 -9.76
C VAL A 1187 -33.48 9.84 -8.53
N PRO A 1188 -33.50 10.71 -7.50
CA PRO A 1188 -34.43 10.58 -6.38
C PRO A 1188 -35.91 10.55 -6.79
N LEU A 1189 -36.33 11.42 -7.70
CA LEU A 1189 -37.73 11.50 -8.14
C LEU A 1189 -38.16 10.24 -8.90
N LEU A 1190 -37.28 9.70 -9.76
CA LEU A 1190 -37.54 8.44 -10.47
C LEU A 1190 -37.62 7.25 -9.50
N LEU A 1191 -36.71 7.17 -8.52
CA LEU A 1191 -36.75 6.13 -7.48
C LEU A 1191 -38.03 6.23 -6.64
N LEU A 1192 -38.39 7.43 -6.18
CA LEU A 1192 -39.62 7.66 -5.41
C LEU A 1192 -40.86 7.28 -6.23
N TYR A 1193 -40.91 7.66 -7.50
CA TYR A 1193 -41.99 7.27 -8.41
C TYR A 1193 -42.12 5.74 -8.52
N VAL A 1194 -41.01 5.02 -8.68
CA VAL A 1194 -41.00 3.55 -8.76
C VAL A 1194 -41.46 2.93 -7.44
N ILE A 1195 -40.99 3.45 -6.29
CA ILE A 1195 -41.41 2.98 -4.96
C ILE A 1195 -42.92 3.15 -4.78
N CYS A 1196 -43.46 4.34 -5.09
CA CYS A 1196 -44.90 4.60 -5.01
C CYS A 1196 -45.72 3.72 -5.96
N LYS A 1197 -45.27 3.57 -7.21
CA LYS A 1197 -45.99 2.80 -8.25
C LYS A 1197 -45.95 1.29 -8.02
N THR A 1198 -44.88 0.78 -7.40
CA THR A 1198 -44.76 -0.63 -7.01
C THR A 1198 -45.48 -0.91 -5.68
N HIS A 1199 -45.80 0.11 -4.89
CA HIS A 1199 -46.63 0.01 -3.67
C HIS A 1199 -48.13 -0.01 -3.99
N LYS A 1200 -48.59 0.76 -4.98
CA LYS A 1200 -50.01 0.91 -5.37
C LYS A 1200 -50.61 -0.28 -6.14
N VAL A 1201 -50.08 -1.50 -6.00
CA VAL A 1201 -50.71 -2.69 -6.59
C VAL A 1201 -51.68 -3.28 -5.55
N PRO A 1202 -53.00 -3.34 -5.83
CA PRO A 1202 -53.95 -4.04 -4.97
C PRO A 1202 -53.61 -5.54 -4.91
#